data_AF-A0A7S4VCZ2-F1
#
_entry.id   AF-A0A7S4VCZ2-F1
#
_cell.length_a   1.000
_cell.length_b   1.000
_cell.length_c   1.000
_cell.angle_alpha   90.00
_cell.angle_beta   90.00
_cell.angle_gamma   90.00
#
_symmetry.space_group_name_H-M   'P 1'
#
loop_
_entity.id
_entity.type
_entity.pdbx_description
1 polymer ?
#
loop_
_entity_poly.entity_id
_entity_poly.type
_entity_poly.pdbx_seq_one_letter_code
_entity_poly.pdbx_strand_id
1 'polypeptide(L)'
;DPDCSEKGVTCHFYTRKPRFCQKGMNRPWQHCCVCGGGSTFNGTAPTTTEPSLHLPHIPGMPHVLSHLHMPKWEKALSHKLGRLQHKISQKIKPVETAVGEIYDGLNQPDYNQPPKLGGNEAEDINRTFVYVIAIVAGLTLIGFCLDPLHARYAAPGRPRPWSAALLIASYALLVPGLSSVVLSFDIIANIVGHRVNIQPDVTQDTCTESVWGLITLLRDTGSTLGAVMIFLYAIVVPAAKLLLLTLGEILRFSSWRRGLAISRASILLVQTISKWASPDMFAYVMLVHLIRDLDHEPLILTAARLDEGFTCFSVFCIGSTISSLGIGPPKLPKEEETEKVARLRPPLLLCCTGRGLAIVAVAMMFAVFAVLFGIGLRTPCMALRIDEGRLYPPRGPVPYSAKPVVEALAIPELLRSDISLWKCMMFLAGEMSGGEANSSLALVLWAIFVVAFTALDMILLVLAALRLRWPAGTVPGKDAGRCGLGCGPRLLAPCPFMSIARVLRKLSMLDVSLMGVLVMCFSLQMYRKDGIDVYWREGLYLLGAAELVHTVTFFLVSGAVDHAISQDSLLAESEGPELHSSCQPSLTCSCTRRRWSAEEEHDPSLPPQGFFCCSAARLPRAEAKLWSPATATKNASA
;
A
#
# COMPACT_ATOMS: atom_id res chain seq x y z
N ASP A 1 -24.90 38.68 20.69
CA ASP A 1 -23.88 38.88 19.65
C ASP A 1 -23.92 40.35 19.24
N PRO A 2 -22.83 41.14 19.36
CA PRO A 2 -22.82 42.56 18.98
C PRO A 2 -23.11 42.86 17.50
N ASP A 3 -23.29 41.84 16.64
CA ASP A 3 -23.46 42.00 15.19
C ASP A 3 -24.92 41.89 14.67
N CYS A 4 -25.94 42.06 15.52
CA CYS A 4 -27.35 42.06 15.08
C CYS A 4 -27.77 43.41 14.49
N SER A 5 -27.76 43.53 13.15
CA SER A 5 -28.42 44.65 12.44
C SER A 5 -29.90 44.36 12.12
N GLU A 6 -30.73 45.41 12.07
CA GLU A 6 -32.20 45.35 11.84
C GLU A 6 -32.64 44.75 10.49
N LYS A 7 -31.72 44.43 9.58
CA LYS A 7 -32.06 43.91 8.25
C LYS A 7 -31.81 42.41 8.14
N GLY A 8 -32.68 41.63 8.79
CA GLY A 8 -33.02 40.26 8.41
C GLY A 8 -31.92 39.19 8.56
N VAL A 9 -32.27 38.12 9.28
CA VAL A 9 -31.39 36.96 9.51
C VAL A 9 -31.08 36.26 8.19
N THR A 10 -29.86 36.43 7.68
CA THR A 10 -29.36 35.60 6.57
C THR A 10 -28.34 34.63 7.14
N CYS A 11 -28.75 33.38 7.35
CA CYS A 11 -27.87 32.34 7.87
C CYS A 11 -26.79 32.01 6.82
N HIS A 12 -25.53 32.36 7.11
CA HIS A 12 -24.36 32.18 6.24
C HIS A 12 -24.13 30.73 5.77
N PHE A 13 -24.74 29.76 6.43
CA PHE A 13 -24.66 28.34 6.10
C PHE A 13 -25.32 28.00 4.75
N TYR A 14 -26.41 28.68 4.37
CA TYR A 14 -27.18 28.34 3.17
C TYR A 14 -26.61 28.93 1.88
N THR A 15 -25.81 30.00 1.96
CA THR A 15 -25.19 30.63 0.79
C THR A 15 -24.10 29.74 0.15
N ARG A 16 -23.54 28.78 0.91
CA ARG A 16 -22.43 27.94 0.45
C ARG A 16 -22.82 26.59 -0.15
N LYS A 17 -24.05 26.06 0.05
CA LYS A 17 -24.45 24.73 -0.46
C LYS A 17 -25.91 24.66 -0.98
N PRO A 18 -26.21 25.20 -2.17
CA PRO A 18 -27.57 25.25 -2.72
C PRO A 18 -28.17 23.88 -3.12
N ARG A 19 -27.36 22.82 -3.24
CA ARG A 19 -27.82 21.49 -3.69
C ARG A 19 -28.56 20.67 -2.63
N PHE A 20 -28.57 21.11 -1.37
CA PHE A 20 -29.33 20.42 -0.31
C PHE A 20 -30.85 20.68 -0.35
N CYS A 21 -31.32 21.55 -1.26
CA CYS A 21 -32.73 21.95 -1.34
C CYS A 21 -33.49 21.36 -2.55
N GLN A 22 -33.15 20.15 -3.03
CA GLN A 22 -33.81 19.57 -4.21
C GLN A 22 -34.70 18.34 -3.95
N LYS A 23 -35.11 18.10 -2.70
CA LYS A 23 -36.23 17.18 -2.40
C LYS A 23 -37.26 17.86 -1.51
N GLY A 24 -38.22 18.51 -2.17
CA GLY A 24 -39.60 18.67 -1.72
C GLY A 24 -39.83 19.12 -0.27
N MET A 25 -39.57 20.38 0.05
CA MET A 25 -40.27 21.06 1.14
C MET A 25 -40.66 22.47 0.69
N ASN A 26 -41.90 22.61 0.22
CA ASN A 26 -42.53 23.88 -0.04
C ASN A 26 -42.86 24.56 1.30
N ARG A 27 -41.93 25.38 1.84
CA ARG A 27 -42.15 26.64 2.61
C ARG A 27 -40.93 26.94 3.51
N PRO A 28 -40.10 27.95 3.18
CA PRO A 28 -38.88 28.26 3.93
C PRO A 28 -39.09 29.06 5.24
N TRP A 29 -40.33 29.33 5.65
CA TRP A 29 -40.63 30.18 6.82
C TRP A 29 -41.16 29.42 8.05
N GLN A 30 -41.42 28.11 7.95
CA GLN A 30 -42.20 27.41 8.99
C GLN A 30 -41.39 26.60 10.02
N HIS A 31 -40.06 26.47 9.91
CA HIS A 31 -39.28 25.67 10.87
C HIS A 31 -37.91 26.25 11.25
N CYS A 32 -37.81 27.57 11.42
CA CYS A 32 -36.70 28.18 12.17
C CYS A 32 -37.15 28.46 13.62
N CYS A 33 -37.54 27.41 14.35
CA CYS A 33 -37.68 27.42 15.81
C CYS A 33 -37.89 25.98 16.31
N VAL A 34 -36.84 25.18 16.30
CA VAL A 34 -36.70 24.05 17.24
C VAL A 34 -35.39 24.26 18.00
N CYS A 35 -35.32 25.40 18.69
CA CYS A 35 -34.61 25.49 19.96
C CYS A 35 -35.72 25.62 20.99
N GLY A 36 -35.93 24.58 21.78
CA GLY A 36 -36.81 24.64 22.94
C GLY A 36 -36.25 25.69 23.91
N GLY A 37 -36.96 26.81 24.05
CA GLY A 37 -36.56 27.92 24.89
C GLY A 37 -37.35 29.16 24.53
N GLY A 38 -38.56 29.28 25.08
CA GLY A 38 -39.35 30.49 24.95
C GLY A 38 -38.64 31.67 25.63
N SER A 39 -38.11 32.60 24.84
CA SER A 39 -37.83 33.95 25.30
C SER A 39 -39.05 34.82 24.98
N THR A 40 -39.59 35.49 25.99
CA THR A 40 -40.50 36.61 25.77
C THR A 40 -39.68 37.84 25.36
N PHE A 41 -40.33 38.76 24.65
CA PHE A 41 -39.76 39.95 24.00
C PHE A 41 -39.03 40.96 24.93
N ASN A 42 -38.83 40.63 26.23
CA ASN A 42 -38.21 41.49 27.24
C ASN A 42 -36.92 40.90 27.89
N GLY A 43 -36.29 39.87 27.34
CA GLY A 43 -34.89 39.54 27.68
C GLY A 43 -34.62 39.04 29.11
N THR A 44 -35.63 38.56 29.84
CA THR A 44 -35.41 37.84 31.11
C THR A 44 -35.45 36.33 30.87
N ALA A 45 -34.38 35.63 31.24
CA ALA A 45 -34.31 34.17 31.19
C ALA A 45 -35.44 33.56 32.04
N PRO A 46 -36.18 32.55 31.53
CA PRO A 46 -37.15 31.83 32.35
C PRO A 46 -36.38 31.00 33.38
N THR A 47 -36.55 31.33 34.65
CA THR A 47 -36.26 30.40 35.76
C THR A 47 -37.20 29.21 35.63
N THR A 48 -36.76 28.16 34.94
CA THR A 48 -37.44 26.87 34.95
C THR A 48 -37.17 26.24 36.32
N THR A 49 -38.14 26.39 37.22
CA THR A 49 -38.35 25.43 38.32
C THR A 49 -38.58 24.05 37.71
N GLU A 50 -37.94 23.04 38.32
CA GLU A 50 -38.03 21.62 37.95
C GLU A 50 -39.45 21.19 37.53
N PRO A 51 -39.59 20.29 36.55
CA PRO A 51 -40.88 19.70 36.22
C PRO A 51 -41.33 18.80 37.38
N SER A 52 -42.04 19.37 38.34
CA SER A 52 -42.83 18.59 39.29
C SER A 52 -43.98 17.92 38.50
N LEU A 53 -44.01 16.60 38.52
CA LEU A 53 -45.10 15.80 37.98
C LEU A 53 -46.37 16.09 38.82
N HIS A 54 -47.08 17.16 38.49
CA HIS A 54 -48.38 17.46 39.08
C HIS A 54 -49.40 16.47 38.52
N LEU A 55 -49.65 15.39 39.26
CA LEU A 55 -50.88 14.63 39.17
C LEU A 55 -52.08 15.60 39.24
N PRO A 56 -53.12 15.44 38.39
CA PRO A 56 -54.23 16.36 38.33
C PRO A 56 -54.88 16.48 39.71
N HIS A 57 -54.77 17.67 40.28
CA HIS A 57 -55.45 18.02 41.51
C HIS A 57 -56.95 18.07 41.20
N ILE A 58 -57.69 17.03 41.59
CA ILE A 58 -59.15 17.01 41.57
C ILE A 58 -59.63 18.08 42.58
N PRO A 59 -60.17 19.23 42.16
CA PRO A 59 -60.63 20.26 43.08
C PRO A 59 -62.10 19.97 43.38
N GLY A 60 -62.41 19.49 44.59
CA GLY A 60 -63.82 19.35 44.99
C GLY A 60 -64.21 18.29 46.03
N MET A 61 -63.31 17.72 46.82
CA MET A 61 -63.71 16.90 47.98
C MET A 61 -62.90 17.18 49.25
N PRO A 62 -63.22 18.23 50.02
CA PRO A 62 -62.83 18.23 51.44
C PRO A 62 -64.01 18.20 52.43
N HIS A 63 -65.27 18.39 52.02
CA HIS A 63 -66.34 18.65 53.00
C HIS A 63 -67.50 17.64 53.09
N VAL A 64 -67.54 16.58 52.28
CA VAL A 64 -68.66 15.61 52.31
C VAL A 64 -68.27 14.26 52.95
N LEU A 65 -66.99 14.01 53.26
CA LEU A 65 -66.52 12.76 53.86
C LEU A 65 -66.28 12.82 55.38
N SER A 66 -66.48 13.96 56.04
CA SER A 66 -66.25 14.10 57.49
C SER A 66 -67.33 13.48 58.39
N HIS A 67 -68.42 12.94 57.82
CA HIS A 67 -69.53 12.35 58.59
C HIS A 67 -69.88 10.89 58.24
N LEU A 68 -69.12 10.24 57.35
CA LEU A 68 -69.28 8.81 57.11
C LEU A 68 -68.28 8.05 57.99
N HIS A 69 -68.80 7.31 58.98
CA HIS A 69 -68.05 6.37 59.82
C HIS A 69 -67.48 5.26 58.93
N MET A 70 -66.31 5.51 58.36
CA MET A 70 -65.65 4.54 57.48
C MET A 70 -65.14 3.34 58.28
N PRO A 71 -65.28 2.11 57.78
CA PRO A 71 -64.98 0.91 58.56
C PRO A 71 -63.47 0.66 58.65
N LYS A 72 -63.04 -0.11 59.66
CA LYS A 72 -61.64 -0.45 60.01
C LYS A 72 -60.72 -0.89 58.83
N TRP A 73 -61.28 -1.28 57.68
CA TRP A 73 -60.50 -1.72 56.51
C TRP A 73 -59.74 -0.59 55.81
N GLU A 74 -60.17 0.67 55.92
CA GLU A 74 -59.53 1.80 55.22
C GLU A 74 -58.13 2.10 55.78
N LYS A 75 -57.96 2.02 57.12
CA LYS A 75 -56.64 2.11 57.77
C LYS A 75 -55.71 0.94 57.39
N ALA A 76 -56.28 -0.24 57.14
CA ALA A 76 -55.51 -1.40 56.69
C ALA A 76 -55.09 -1.25 55.21
N LEU A 77 -55.95 -0.65 54.39
CA LEU A 77 -55.68 -0.39 52.97
C LEU A 77 -54.61 0.70 52.81
N SER A 78 -54.71 1.82 53.54
CA SER A 78 -53.72 2.91 53.48
C SER A 78 -52.34 2.44 53.94
N HIS A 79 -52.28 1.62 54.99
CA HIS A 79 -51.02 1.01 55.43
C HIS A 79 -50.46 0.01 54.40
N LYS A 80 -51.30 -0.74 53.68
CA LYS A 80 -50.86 -1.64 52.61
C LYS A 80 -50.36 -0.85 51.38
N LEU A 81 -51.07 0.20 50.97
CA LEU A 81 -50.68 1.10 49.89
C LEU A 81 -49.38 1.83 50.20
N GLY A 82 -49.20 2.35 51.42
CA GLY A 82 -47.94 2.97 51.84
C GLY A 82 -46.76 1.99 51.80
N ARG A 83 -46.96 0.74 52.24
CA ARG A 83 -45.93 -0.31 52.12
C ARG A 83 -45.62 -0.67 50.66
N LEU A 84 -46.63 -0.70 49.79
CA LEU A 84 -46.46 -0.99 48.36
C LEU A 84 -45.72 0.16 47.67
N GLN A 85 -46.13 1.40 47.92
CA GLN A 85 -45.50 2.60 47.36
C GLN A 85 -44.04 2.73 47.83
N HIS A 86 -43.75 2.41 49.10
CA HIS A 86 -42.37 2.38 49.59
C HIS A 86 -41.54 1.29 48.90
N LYS A 87 -42.10 0.09 48.68
CA LYS A 87 -41.41 -0.99 47.93
C LYS A 87 -41.19 -0.62 46.46
N ILE A 88 -42.16 0.04 45.82
CA ILE A 88 -42.03 0.51 44.43
C ILE A 88 -40.98 1.61 44.35
N SER A 89 -41.03 2.60 45.25
CA SER A 89 -40.05 3.68 45.33
C SER A 89 -38.63 3.15 45.58
N GLN A 90 -38.45 2.18 46.48
CA GLN A 90 -37.14 1.53 46.68
C GLN A 90 -36.63 0.79 45.44
N LYS A 91 -37.53 0.24 44.61
CA LYS A 91 -37.16 -0.40 43.33
C LYS A 91 -36.90 0.62 42.21
N ILE A 92 -37.56 1.78 42.24
CA ILE A 92 -37.41 2.84 41.22
C ILE A 92 -36.19 3.72 41.49
N LYS A 93 -35.86 4.00 42.75
CA LYS A 93 -34.75 4.89 43.13
C LYS A 93 -33.40 4.56 42.43
N PRO A 94 -32.93 3.30 42.34
CA PRO A 94 -31.69 3.01 41.61
C PRO A 94 -31.81 3.27 40.10
N VAL A 95 -33.01 3.13 39.52
CA VAL A 95 -33.27 3.47 38.12
C VAL A 95 -33.25 4.98 37.94
N GLU A 96 -33.85 5.74 38.85
CA GLU A 96 -33.85 7.20 38.82
C GLU A 96 -32.44 7.78 38.98
N THR A 97 -31.64 7.25 39.90
CA THR A 97 -30.21 7.62 40.03
C THR A 97 -29.42 7.28 38.77
N ALA A 98 -29.60 6.08 38.22
CA ALA A 98 -28.95 5.71 36.96
C ALA A 98 -29.37 6.64 35.81
N VAL A 99 -30.65 6.98 35.69
CA VAL A 99 -31.15 7.93 34.68
C VAL A 99 -30.58 9.33 34.88
N GLY A 100 -30.47 9.80 36.13
CA GLY A 100 -29.80 11.06 36.46
C GLY A 100 -28.34 11.09 36.00
N GLU A 101 -27.56 10.05 36.35
CA GLU A 101 -26.15 9.91 35.93
C GLU A 101 -26.00 9.90 34.40
N ILE A 102 -26.94 9.27 33.69
CA ILE A 102 -27.00 9.27 32.23
C ILE A 102 -27.21 10.68 31.68
N TYR A 103 -28.21 11.40 32.19
CA TYR A 103 -28.50 12.76 31.74
C TYR A 103 -27.36 13.72 32.06
N ASP A 104 -26.74 13.60 33.24
CA ASP A 104 -25.58 14.41 33.62
C ASP A 104 -24.39 14.14 32.68
N GLY A 105 -24.15 12.88 32.34
CA GLY A 105 -23.14 12.47 31.38
C GLY A 105 -23.40 12.97 29.95
N LEU A 106 -24.65 12.87 29.48
CA LEU A 106 -25.08 13.40 28.17
C LEU A 106 -24.96 14.92 28.08
N ASN A 107 -25.12 15.62 29.21
CA ASN A 107 -25.01 17.08 29.30
C ASN A 107 -23.55 17.55 29.45
N GLN A 108 -22.57 16.66 29.53
CA GLN A 108 -21.17 17.07 29.57
C GLN A 108 -20.79 17.74 28.24
N PRO A 109 -20.14 18.92 28.28
CA PRO A 109 -19.84 19.71 27.08
C PRO A 109 -18.87 19.03 26.11
N ASP A 110 -18.22 17.95 26.54
CA ASP A 110 -17.28 17.17 25.77
C ASP A 110 -17.87 15.86 25.19
N TYR A 111 -19.12 15.49 25.54
CA TYR A 111 -19.73 14.22 25.12
C TYR A 111 -19.71 14.01 23.59
N ASN A 112 -19.94 15.07 22.83
CA ASN A 112 -19.91 15.07 21.36
C ASN A 112 -18.61 15.66 20.77
N GLN A 113 -17.59 15.93 21.59
CA GLN A 113 -16.33 16.44 21.07
C GLN A 113 -15.57 15.30 20.38
N PRO A 114 -15.11 15.49 19.13
CA PRO A 114 -14.35 14.47 18.43
C PRO A 114 -13.09 14.09 19.22
N PRO A 115 -12.61 12.84 19.07
CA PRO A 115 -11.39 12.40 19.73
C PRO A 115 -10.22 13.31 19.35
N LYS A 116 -9.40 13.70 20.33
CA LYS A 116 -8.18 14.45 20.05
C LYS A 116 -7.07 13.46 19.75
N LEU A 117 -6.47 13.55 18.58
CA LEU A 117 -5.34 12.69 18.20
C LEU A 117 -4.05 13.28 18.78
N GLY A 118 -3.19 12.44 19.34
CA GLY A 118 -1.90 12.86 19.92
C GLY A 118 -0.79 13.12 18.88
N GLY A 119 -1.03 12.78 17.61
CA GLY A 119 -0.10 13.03 16.51
C GLY A 119 0.03 14.51 16.13
N ASN A 120 0.75 14.79 15.04
CA ASN A 120 0.93 16.17 14.52
C ASN A 120 -0.41 16.81 14.09
N GLU A 121 -0.45 17.99 13.48
CA GLU A 121 -1.67 18.44 12.78
C GLU A 121 -1.74 17.90 11.35
N ALA A 122 -2.92 17.86 10.75
CA ALA A 122 -3.07 17.39 9.35
C ALA A 122 -2.31 18.29 8.36
N GLU A 123 -2.23 19.59 8.66
CA GLU A 123 -1.45 20.55 7.87
C GLU A 123 0.05 20.23 7.91
N ASP A 124 0.57 19.90 9.09
CA ASP A 124 1.97 19.51 9.27
C ASP A 124 2.31 18.23 8.52
N ILE A 125 1.44 17.20 8.60
CA ILE A 125 1.62 15.97 7.80
C ILE A 125 1.71 16.31 6.31
N ASN A 126 0.76 17.10 5.81
CA ASN A 126 0.69 17.44 4.39
C ASN A 126 1.93 18.24 3.95
N ARG A 127 2.41 19.15 4.79
CA ARG A 127 3.64 19.90 4.55
C ARG A 127 4.86 18.97 4.52
N THR A 128 4.99 18.06 5.48
CA THR A 128 6.06 17.06 5.52
C THR A 128 6.03 16.16 4.28
N PHE A 129 4.85 15.72 3.85
CA PHE A 129 4.66 14.96 2.62
C PHE A 129 5.21 15.69 1.39
N VAL A 130 4.83 16.95 1.20
CA VAL A 130 5.31 17.74 0.05
C VAL A 130 6.83 17.90 0.10
N TYR A 131 7.41 18.18 1.28
CA TYR A 131 8.86 18.30 1.43
C TYR A 131 9.60 17.00 1.12
N VAL A 132 9.14 15.87 1.66
CA VAL A 132 9.74 14.55 1.42
C VAL A 132 9.73 14.22 -0.08
N ILE A 133 8.59 14.39 -0.75
CA ILE A 133 8.48 14.13 -2.19
C ILE A 133 9.37 15.08 -2.99
N ALA A 134 9.39 16.38 -2.67
CA ALA A 134 10.23 17.36 -3.36
C ALA A 134 11.73 17.05 -3.23
N ILE A 135 12.20 16.67 -2.04
CA ILE A 135 13.61 16.31 -1.81
C ILE A 135 13.99 15.05 -2.61
N VAL A 136 13.18 13.98 -2.53
CA VAL A 136 13.47 12.73 -3.24
C VAL A 136 13.44 12.93 -4.75
N ALA A 137 12.44 13.66 -5.26
CA ALA A 137 12.33 13.98 -6.68
C ALA A 137 13.50 14.87 -7.14
N GLY A 138 13.86 15.89 -6.38
CA GLY A 138 14.97 16.79 -6.68
C GLY A 138 16.32 16.06 -6.75
N LEU A 139 16.63 15.22 -5.76
CA LEU A 139 17.87 14.43 -5.75
C LEU A 139 17.91 13.41 -6.90
N THR A 140 16.78 12.78 -7.21
CA THR A 140 16.67 11.84 -8.34
C THR A 140 16.86 12.56 -9.67
N LEU A 141 16.27 13.75 -9.84
CA LEU A 141 16.43 14.58 -11.03
C LEU A 141 17.88 15.05 -11.21
N ILE A 142 18.55 15.46 -10.13
CA ILE A 142 19.99 15.80 -10.16
C ILE A 142 20.78 14.58 -10.65
N GLY A 143 20.53 13.39 -10.09
CA GLY A 143 21.18 12.17 -10.56
C GLY A 143 20.90 11.88 -12.03
N PHE A 144 19.67 12.09 -12.50
CA PHE A 144 19.32 11.93 -13.92
C PHE A 144 20.07 12.92 -14.83
N CYS A 145 20.21 14.18 -14.42
CA CYS A 145 21.00 15.17 -15.14
C CYS A 145 22.51 14.82 -15.20
N LEU A 146 23.01 14.03 -14.24
CA LEU A 146 24.40 13.56 -14.21
C LEU A 146 24.64 12.29 -15.05
N ASP A 147 23.60 11.57 -15.47
CA ASP A 147 23.73 10.34 -16.28
C ASP A 147 24.57 10.54 -17.56
N PRO A 148 24.40 11.61 -18.37
CA PRO A 148 25.19 11.83 -19.59
C PRO A 148 26.68 12.05 -19.31
N LEU A 149 27.01 12.74 -18.20
CA LEU A 149 28.38 12.95 -17.77
C LEU A 149 28.99 11.64 -17.28
N HIS A 150 28.24 10.91 -16.45
CA HIS A 150 28.67 9.60 -15.93
C HIS A 150 28.89 8.59 -17.06
N ALA A 151 28.05 8.60 -18.11
CA ALA A 151 28.23 7.72 -19.28
C ALA A 151 29.56 7.97 -20.02
N ARG A 152 30.16 9.16 -19.91
CA ARG A 152 31.46 9.49 -20.52
C ARG A 152 32.65 9.05 -19.67
N TYR A 153 32.53 9.10 -18.35
CA TYR A 153 33.67 8.92 -17.44
C TYR A 153 33.65 7.60 -16.65
N ALA A 154 32.49 6.98 -16.46
CA ALA A 154 32.35 5.82 -15.60
C ALA A 154 32.66 4.51 -16.31
N ALA A 155 33.23 3.57 -15.57
CA ALA A 155 33.42 2.21 -16.05
C ALA A 155 32.07 1.59 -16.48
N PRO A 156 32.02 0.88 -17.61
CA PRO A 156 30.81 0.24 -18.08
C PRO A 156 30.29 -0.74 -17.03
N GLY A 157 28.98 -0.65 -16.74
CA GLY A 157 28.29 -1.53 -15.80
C GLY A 157 28.08 -0.96 -14.39
N ARG A 158 28.57 0.24 -14.06
CA ARG A 158 28.22 0.94 -12.79
C ARG A 158 26.72 1.29 -12.73
N PRO A 159 26.13 1.45 -11.52
CA PRO A 159 24.73 1.83 -11.40
C PRO A 159 24.54 3.25 -11.94
N ARG A 160 23.35 3.54 -12.48
CA ARG A 160 23.05 4.87 -13.01
C ARG A 160 22.98 5.88 -11.85
N PRO A 161 23.58 7.07 -11.96
CA PRO A 161 23.55 8.09 -10.92
C PRO A 161 22.16 8.40 -10.35
N TRP A 162 21.10 8.47 -11.17
CA TRP A 162 19.73 8.67 -10.66
C TRP A 162 19.27 7.57 -9.69
N SER A 163 19.65 6.32 -9.96
CA SER A 163 19.26 5.17 -9.14
C SER A 163 20.03 5.17 -7.82
N ALA A 164 21.31 5.55 -7.83
CA ALA A 164 22.11 5.74 -6.62
C ALA A 164 21.60 6.93 -5.79
N ALA A 165 21.25 8.06 -6.43
CA ALA A 165 20.68 9.22 -5.75
C ALA A 165 19.33 8.90 -5.10
N LEU A 166 18.44 8.20 -5.81
CA LEU A 166 17.17 7.73 -5.27
C LEU A 166 17.37 6.77 -4.10
N LEU A 167 18.34 5.85 -4.18
CA LEU A 167 18.69 4.94 -3.09
C LEU A 167 19.12 5.73 -1.84
N ILE A 168 20.08 6.65 -1.98
CA ILE A 168 20.59 7.46 -0.85
C ILE A 168 19.47 8.30 -0.24
N ALA A 169 18.70 9.01 -1.07
CA ALA A 169 17.59 9.84 -0.62
C ALA A 169 16.54 9.00 0.12
N SER A 170 16.17 7.83 -0.40
CA SER A 170 15.20 6.95 0.24
C SER A 170 15.70 6.43 1.59
N TYR A 171 16.97 6.03 1.70
CA TYR A 171 17.53 5.53 2.96
C TYR A 171 17.73 6.61 4.02
N ALA A 172 17.93 7.87 3.63
CA ALA A 172 17.92 8.99 4.57
C ALA A 172 16.55 9.15 5.26
N LEU A 173 15.46 8.73 4.61
CA LEU A 173 14.10 8.75 5.18
C LEU A 173 13.79 7.55 6.09
N LEU A 174 14.64 6.52 6.11
CA LEU A 174 14.41 5.33 6.94
C LEU A 174 14.43 5.68 8.43
N VAL A 175 15.40 6.49 8.87
CA VAL A 175 15.52 6.89 10.28
C VAL A 175 14.28 7.65 10.77
N PRO A 176 13.86 8.77 10.15
CA PRO A 176 12.63 9.44 10.56
C PRO A 176 11.39 8.57 10.38
N GLY A 177 11.35 7.71 9.36
CA GLY A 177 10.26 6.75 9.18
C GLY A 177 10.12 5.72 10.31
N LEU A 178 11.21 5.39 11.01
CA LEU A 178 11.21 4.47 12.15
C LEU A 178 10.98 5.18 13.49
N SER A 179 11.48 6.41 13.64
CA SER A 179 11.45 7.16 14.91
C SER A 179 10.23 8.04 15.09
N SER A 180 9.69 8.63 14.01
CA SER A 180 8.49 9.46 14.10
C SER A 180 7.23 8.61 14.28
N VAL A 181 6.17 9.26 14.75
CA VAL A 181 4.83 8.64 14.85
C VAL A 181 4.40 8.19 13.46
N VAL A 182 3.97 6.94 13.33
CA VAL A 182 3.47 6.37 12.07
C VAL A 182 1.95 6.35 12.08
N LEU A 183 1.38 6.00 13.22
CA LEU A 183 -0.04 5.83 13.43
C LEU A 183 -0.47 6.55 14.71
N SER A 184 -1.55 7.32 14.62
CA SER A 184 -2.24 7.85 15.79
C SER A 184 -3.72 7.49 15.70
N PHE A 185 -4.28 6.97 16.78
CA PHE A 185 -5.71 6.67 16.85
C PHE A 185 -6.24 6.83 18.26
N ASP A 186 -7.56 7.03 18.35
CA ASP A 186 -8.32 7.12 19.59
C ASP A 186 -9.72 6.55 19.36
N ILE A 187 -10.19 5.73 20.30
CA ILE A 187 -11.47 5.02 20.21
C ILE A 187 -12.25 5.33 21.48
N ILE A 188 -13.34 6.06 21.33
CA ILE A 188 -14.17 6.53 22.43
C ILE A 188 -15.55 5.91 22.29
N ALA A 189 -15.95 5.13 23.28
CA ALA A 189 -17.31 4.60 23.37
C ALA A 189 -18.14 5.46 24.31
N ASN A 190 -19.20 6.07 23.76
CA ASN A 190 -20.17 6.87 24.47
C ASN A 190 -21.33 5.98 24.90
N ILE A 191 -21.19 5.35 26.07
CA ILE A 191 -22.18 4.42 26.59
C ILE A 191 -22.97 5.14 27.67
N VAL A 192 -24.21 5.50 27.32
CA VAL A 192 -25.23 5.81 28.34
C VAL A 192 -24.79 7.02 29.20
N GLY A 193 -24.38 8.10 28.53
CA GLY A 193 -23.85 9.33 29.17
C GLY A 193 -22.39 9.26 29.60
N HIS A 194 -21.77 8.07 29.66
CA HIS A 194 -20.36 7.93 30.01
C HIS A 194 -19.47 7.87 28.77
N ARG A 195 -18.42 8.70 28.77
CA ARG A 195 -17.35 8.67 27.79
C ARG A 195 -16.27 7.69 28.25
N VAL A 196 -16.19 6.54 27.59
CA VAL A 196 -15.20 5.50 27.92
C VAL A 196 -14.13 5.49 26.83
N ASN A 197 -12.91 5.85 27.20
CA ASN A 197 -11.78 5.69 26.28
C ASN A 197 -11.33 4.22 26.27
N ILE A 198 -11.40 3.58 25.10
CA ILE A 198 -10.95 2.21 24.90
C ILE A 198 -9.47 2.28 24.51
N GLN A 199 -8.63 2.50 25.52
CA GLN A 199 -7.17 2.57 25.36
C GLN A 199 -6.47 1.39 26.05
N PRO A 200 -5.37 0.89 25.45
CA PRO A 200 -4.60 -0.21 26.03
C PRO A 200 -3.78 0.21 27.25
N ASP A 201 -3.48 1.51 27.41
CA ASP A 201 -2.74 2.04 28.55
C ASP A 201 -3.56 3.14 29.24
N VAL A 202 -3.74 3.01 30.56
CA VAL A 202 -4.50 3.96 31.39
C VAL A 202 -3.75 5.29 31.58
N THR A 203 -2.45 5.32 31.27
CA THR A 203 -1.59 6.47 31.57
C THR A 203 -1.48 7.50 30.45
N GLN A 204 -1.90 7.18 29.22
CA GLN A 204 -1.77 8.08 28.08
C GLN A 204 -3.12 8.35 27.44
N ASP A 205 -3.50 9.62 27.32
CA ASP A 205 -4.80 10.05 26.79
C ASP A 205 -4.99 9.75 25.29
N THR A 206 -3.94 9.37 24.56
CA THR A 206 -3.97 9.11 23.11
C THR A 206 -2.98 8.03 22.72
N CYS A 207 -3.36 7.11 21.84
CA CYS A 207 -2.44 6.10 21.31
C CYS A 207 -1.68 6.67 20.10
N THR A 208 -0.38 6.92 20.28
CA THR A 208 0.54 7.31 19.21
C THR A 208 1.68 6.30 19.14
N GLU A 209 1.82 5.63 18.00
CA GLU A 209 2.80 4.57 17.82
C GLU A 209 3.81 4.95 16.74
N SER A 210 5.09 5.00 17.13
CA SER A 210 6.22 4.88 16.21
C SER A 210 6.55 3.40 16.00
N VAL A 211 7.29 3.04 14.94
CA VAL A 211 7.68 1.63 14.74
C VAL A 211 8.50 1.11 15.92
N TRP A 212 9.38 1.95 16.45
CA TRP A 212 10.18 1.61 17.64
C TRP A 212 9.32 1.46 18.90
N GLY A 213 8.35 2.35 19.10
CA GLY A 213 7.37 2.27 20.18
C GLY A 213 6.60 0.95 20.12
N LEU A 214 6.06 0.62 18.94
CA LEU A 214 5.28 -0.59 18.73
C LEU A 214 6.11 -1.86 18.98
N ILE A 215 7.37 -1.92 18.54
CA ILE A 215 8.26 -3.07 18.81
C ILE A 215 8.48 -3.24 20.32
N THR A 216 8.67 -2.13 21.04
CA THR A 216 8.87 -2.13 22.49
C THR A 216 7.58 -2.59 23.21
N LEU A 217 6.44 -2.05 22.80
CA LEU A 217 5.13 -2.44 23.34
C LEU A 217 4.81 -3.92 23.08
N LEU A 218 5.07 -4.43 21.88
CA LEU A 218 4.89 -5.85 21.54
C LEU A 218 5.77 -6.77 22.40
N ARG A 219 7.00 -6.33 22.69
CA ARG A 219 7.91 -7.07 23.57
C ARG A 219 7.39 -7.09 25.01
N ASP A 220 6.93 -5.95 25.52
CA ASP A 220 6.53 -5.78 26.92
C ASP A 220 5.18 -6.46 27.22
N THR A 221 4.27 -6.48 26.25
CA THR A 221 2.97 -7.19 26.34
C THR A 221 3.08 -8.72 26.17
N GLY A 222 4.26 -9.22 25.78
CA GLY A 222 4.57 -10.64 25.59
C GLY A 222 4.31 -11.19 24.19
N SER A 223 4.00 -10.35 23.20
CA SER A 223 3.89 -10.75 21.78
C SER A 223 5.26 -10.72 21.11
N THR A 224 6.15 -11.61 21.55
CA THR A 224 7.54 -11.68 21.07
C THR A 224 7.60 -11.99 19.57
N LEU A 225 6.69 -12.82 19.05
CA LEU A 225 6.63 -13.15 17.63
C LEU A 225 6.29 -11.92 16.77
N GLY A 226 5.30 -11.12 17.18
CA GLY A 226 4.94 -9.88 16.50
C GLY A 226 6.10 -8.89 16.50
N ALA A 227 6.72 -8.67 17.67
CA ALA A 227 7.89 -7.79 17.80
C ALA A 227 9.04 -8.21 16.88
N VAL A 228 9.35 -9.52 16.84
CA VAL A 228 10.43 -10.06 15.98
C VAL A 228 10.10 -9.88 14.50
N MET A 229 8.85 -10.11 14.08
CA MET A 229 8.44 -9.95 12.69
C MET A 229 8.54 -8.48 12.24
N ILE A 230 8.01 -7.54 13.01
CA ILE A 230 8.11 -6.10 12.70
C ILE A 230 9.58 -5.66 12.69
N PHE A 231 10.37 -6.05 13.70
CA PHE A 231 11.80 -5.75 13.73
C PHE A 231 12.56 -6.31 12.50
N LEU A 232 12.23 -7.54 12.10
CA LEU A 232 12.81 -8.18 10.93
C LEU A 232 12.52 -7.37 9.66
N TYR A 233 11.26 -7.01 9.42
CA TYR A 233 10.87 -6.31 8.19
C TYR A 233 11.27 -4.83 8.18
N ALA A 234 11.13 -4.12 9.30
CA ALA A 234 11.38 -2.70 9.37
C ALA A 234 12.87 -2.33 9.49
N ILE A 235 13.69 -3.19 10.10
CA ILE A 235 15.11 -2.88 10.39
C ILE A 235 16.06 -3.86 9.71
N VAL A 236 15.90 -5.17 9.94
CA VAL A 236 16.86 -6.18 9.48
C VAL A 236 16.87 -6.29 7.96
N VAL A 237 15.71 -6.34 7.29
CA VAL A 237 15.62 -6.44 5.82
C VAL A 237 16.26 -5.21 5.13
N PRO A 238 15.94 -3.95 5.51
CA PRO A 238 16.63 -2.77 5.00
C PRO A 238 18.16 -2.78 5.20
N ALA A 239 18.63 -3.22 6.37
CA ALA A 239 20.06 -3.29 6.68
C ALA A 239 20.77 -4.38 5.84
N ALA A 240 20.20 -5.60 5.80
CA ALA A 240 20.70 -6.69 4.97
C ALA A 240 20.77 -6.29 3.50
N LYS A 241 19.79 -5.53 3.01
CA LYS A 241 19.81 -4.97 1.66
C LYS A 241 21.01 -4.04 1.42
N LEU A 242 21.30 -3.09 2.31
CA LEU A 242 22.46 -2.21 2.16
C LEU A 242 23.77 -2.99 2.17
N LEU A 243 23.89 -3.97 3.06
CA LEU A 243 25.06 -4.85 3.13
C LEU A 243 25.26 -5.62 1.83
N LEU A 244 24.19 -6.20 1.28
CA LEU A 244 24.24 -6.94 0.02
C LEU A 244 24.53 -6.04 -1.18
N LEU A 245 24.00 -4.82 -1.23
CA LEU A 245 24.33 -3.85 -2.29
C LEU A 245 25.79 -3.41 -2.21
N THR A 246 26.29 -3.14 -1.01
CA THR A 246 27.68 -2.75 -0.76
C THR A 246 28.63 -3.88 -1.16
N LEU A 247 28.33 -5.11 -0.73
CA LEU A 247 29.08 -6.31 -1.12
C LEU A 247 29.03 -6.52 -2.64
N GLY A 248 27.85 -6.35 -3.23
CA GLY A 248 27.64 -6.44 -4.67
C GLY A 248 28.49 -5.45 -5.46
N GLU A 249 28.61 -4.22 -4.98
CA GLU A 249 29.41 -3.17 -5.63
C GLU A 249 30.92 -3.38 -5.44
N ILE A 250 31.37 -3.75 -4.23
CA ILE A 250 32.79 -4.05 -3.95
C ILE A 250 33.29 -5.20 -4.84
N LEU A 251 32.49 -6.25 -5.01
CA LEU A 251 32.85 -7.42 -5.79
C LEU A 251 32.56 -7.28 -7.29
N ARG A 252 31.96 -6.17 -7.74
CA ARG A 252 31.48 -5.99 -9.13
C ARG A 252 32.61 -6.06 -10.16
N PHE A 253 33.79 -5.54 -9.81
CA PHE A 253 34.98 -5.51 -10.67
C PHE A 253 36.06 -6.49 -10.22
N SER A 254 35.70 -7.47 -9.38
CA SER A 254 36.65 -8.50 -8.97
C SER A 254 37.10 -9.32 -10.18
N SER A 255 38.41 -9.50 -10.35
CA SER A 255 38.98 -10.42 -11.34
C SER A 255 38.63 -11.88 -11.03
N TRP A 256 38.20 -12.17 -9.80
CA TRP A 256 37.82 -13.50 -9.37
C TRP A 256 36.41 -13.87 -9.85
N ARG A 257 36.30 -14.95 -10.65
CA ARG A 257 35.03 -15.49 -11.15
C ARG A 257 33.97 -15.72 -10.05
N ARG A 258 34.38 -16.23 -8.89
CA ARG A 258 33.46 -16.41 -7.75
C ARG A 258 32.96 -15.07 -7.19
N GLY A 259 33.83 -14.05 -7.16
CA GLY A 259 33.46 -12.70 -6.74
C GLY A 259 32.37 -12.10 -7.63
N LEU A 260 32.50 -12.24 -8.96
CA LEU A 260 31.49 -11.77 -9.91
C LEU A 260 30.15 -12.50 -9.74
N ALA A 261 30.18 -13.81 -9.53
CA ALA A 261 28.98 -14.61 -9.26
C ALA A 261 28.28 -14.21 -7.97
N ILE A 262 29.05 -13.96 -6.90
CA ILE A 262 28.53 -13.43 -5.62
C ILE A 262 27.92 -12.04 -5.82
N SER A 263 28.62 -11.13 -6.50
CA SER A 263 28.10 -9.79 -6.81
C SER A 263 26.74 -9.84 -7.52
N ARG A 264 26.64 -10.69 -8.55
CA ARG A 264 25.39 -10.92 -9.27
C ARG A 264 24.30 -11.49 -8.37
N ALA A 265 24.62 -12.51 -7.57
CA ALA A 265 23.67 -13.11 -6.65
C ALA A 265 23.18 -12.10 -5.60
N SER A 266 24.06 -11.29 -5.03
CA SER A 266 23.72 -10.24 -4.06
C SER A 266 22.76 -9.21 -4.65
N ILE A 267 23.02 -8.70 -5.87
CA ILE A 267 22.12 -7.73 -6.52
C ILE A 267 20.76 -8.37 -6.86
N LEU A 268 20.75 -9.60 -7.38
CA LEU A 268 19.50 -10.31 -7.69
C LEU A 268 18.69 -10.62 -6.41
N LEU A 269 19.36 -10.97 -5.33
CA LEU A 269 18.76 -11.18 -4.03
C LEU A 269 18.15 -9.88 -3.51
N VAL A 270 18.90 -8.77 -3.56
CA VAL A 270 18.40 -7.43 -3.20
C VAL A 270 17.15 -7.07 -3.99
N GLN A 271 17.15 -7.26 -5.31
CA GLN A 271 15.99 -7.00 -6.17
C GLN A 271 14.77 -7.84 -5.79
N THR A 272 14.98 -9.02 -5.20
CA THR A 272 13.91 -9.91 -4.74
C THR A 272 13.39 -9.51 -3.35
N ILE A 273 14.29 -9.20 -2.42
CA ILE A 273 13.93 -8.87 -1.03
C ILE A 273 13.50 -7.41 -0.85
N SER A 274 13.78 -6.51 -1.80
CA SER A 274 13.56 -5.06 -1.62
C SER A 274 12.13 -4.68 -1.27
N LYS A 275 11.14 -5.34 -1.88
CA LYS A 275 9.73 -5.07 -1.59
C LYS A 275 9.28 -5.55 -0.21
N TRP A 276 10.00 -6.53 0.38
CA TRP A 276 9.67 -7.11 1.68
C TRP A 276 9.99 -6.20 2.86
N ALA A 277 10.53 -5.00 2.64
CA ALA A 277 10.63 -3.96 3.68
C ALA A 277 9.29 -3.23 3.93
N SER A 278 8.25 -3.49 3.12
CA SER A 278 6.96 -2.77 3.17
C SER A 278 5.71 -3.50 3.71
N PRO A 279 5.73 -4.76 4.23
CA PRO A 279 4.53 -5.40 4.78
C PRO A 279 3.76 -4.51 5.78
N ASP A 280 4.49 -3.87 6.69
CA ASP A 280 3.92 -3.09 7.80
C ASP A 280 3.10 -1.89 7.30
N MET A 281 3.49 -1.27 6.18
CA MET A 281 2.76 -0.11 5.64
C MET A 281 1.37 -0.51 5.14
N PHE A 282 1.26 -1.64 4.45
CA PHE A 282 -0.05 -2.16 4.01
C PHE A 282 -0.96 -2.46 5.20
N ALA A 283 -0.37 -3.02 6.26
CA ALA A 283 -1.09 -3.31 7.47
C ALA A 283 -1.61 -2.06 8.19
N TYR A 284 -0.79 -1.03 8.38
CA TYR A 284 -1.24 0.21 9.02
C TYR A 284 -2.38 0.87 8.25
N VAL A 285 -2.32 0.86 6.91
CA VAL A 285 -3.40 1.41 6.09
C VAL A 285 -4.72 0.69 6.33
N MET A 286 -4.72 -0.65 6.38
CA MET A 286 -5.93 -1.42 6.68
C MET A 286 -6.41 -1.22 8.12
N LEU A 287 -5.49 -1.13 9.08
CA LEU A 287 -5.81 -0.88 10.48
C LEU A 287 -6.48 0.48 10.68
N VAL A 288 -5.96 1.54 10.06
CA VAL A 288 -6.59 2.88 10.11
C VAL A 288 -8.01 2.82 9.58
N HIS A 289 -8.24 2.15 8.45
CA HIS A 289 -9.59 2.01 7.92
C HIS A 289 -10.50 1.20 8.85
N LEU A 290 -10.03 0.09 9.41
CA LEU A 290 -10.80 -0.69 10.39
C LEU A 290 -11.23 0.16 11.58
N ILE A 291 -10.34 1.00 12.09
CA ILE A 291 -10.64 1.88 13.23
C ILE A 291 -11.63 2.97 12.81
N ARG A 292 -11.42 3.64 11.66
CA ARG A 292 -12.34 4.68 11.15
C ARG A 292 -13.72 4.12 10.80
N ASP A 293 -13.82 2.86 10.37
CA ASP A 293 -15.10 2.22 10.03
C ASP A 293 -15.92 1.83 11.27
N LEU A 294 -15.34 1.88 12.47
CA LEU A 294 -16.08 1.78 13.75
C LEU A 294 -16.81 3.09 14.12
N ASP A 295 -16.55 4.20 13.42
CA ASP A 295 -17.11 5.51 13.76
C ASP A 295 -18.62 5.55 13.49
N HIS A 296 -19.41 5.62 14.56
CA HIS A 296 -20.87 5.57 14.55
C HIS A 296 -21.41 6.59 15.55
N GLU A 297 -21.47 7.86 15.12
CA GLU A 297 -22.02 8.95 15.92
C GLU A 297 -23.48 8.68 16.34
N PRO A 298 -23.87 8.99 17.60
CA PRO A 298 -23.04 9.53 18.69
C PRO A 298 -22.42 8.45 19.61
N LEU A 299 -22.64 7.16 19.33
CA LEU A 299 -22.35 6.05 20.25
C LEU A 299 -20.88 5.64 20.29
N ILE A 300 -20.22 5.62 19.14
CA ILE A 300 -18.80 5.29 19.02
C ILE A 300 -18.17 6.41 18.22
N LEU A 301 -17.24 7.12 18.84
CA LEU A 301 -16.45 8.17 18.20
C LEU A 301 -15.05 7.60 18.00
N THR A 302 -14.65 7.39 16.76
CA THR A 302 -13.28 6.97 16.46
C THR A 302 -12.56 7.98 15.60
N ALA A 303 -11.28 8.15 15.87
CA ALA A 303 -10.40 8.90 15.02
C ALA A 303 -9.12 8.09 14.83
N ALA A 304 -8.67 7.97 13.60
CA ALA A 304 -7.37 7.39 13.30
C ALA A 304 -6.74 8.16 12.14
N ARG A 305 -5.42 8.18 12.06
CA ARG A 305 -4.68 8.88 11.01
C ARG A 305 -3.29 8.27 10.81
N LEU A 306 -2.82 8.36 9.57
CA LEU A 306 -1.44 8.05 9.20
C LEU A 306 -0.61 9.33 9.36
N ASP A 307 0.46 9.28 10.14
CA ASP A 307 1.27 10.45 10.50
C ASP A 307 2.56 10.56 9.66
N GLU A 308 3.43 11.52 9.95
CA GLU A 308 4.64 11.82 9.15
C GLU A 308 5.61 10.64 8.99
N GLY A 309 5.68 9.73 9.98
CA GLY A 309 6.51 8.53 9.94
C GLY A 309 6.04 7.59 8.82
N PHE A 310 4.72 7.50 8.61
CA PHE A 310 4.15 6.72 7.50
C PHE A 310 4.63 7.26 6.15
N THR A 311 4.68 8.58 5.98
CA THR A 311 5.16 9.21 4.75
C THR A 311 6.62 8.87 4.47
N CYS A 312 7.49 9.12 5.45
CA CYS A 312 8.93 8.87 5.32
C CYS A 312 9.22 7.40 5.02
N PHE A 313 8.58 6.49 5.77
CA PHE A 313 8.79 5.06 5.61
C PHE A 313 8.21 4.52 4.29
N SER A 314 7.02 4.96 3.88
CA SER A 314 6.42 4.55 2.59
C SER A 314 7.23 5.03 1.39
N VAL A 315 7.69 6.28 1.41
CA VAL A 315 8.56 6.83 0.34
C VAL A 315 9.91 6.11 0.32
N PHE A 316 10.47 5.77 1.49
CA PHE A 316 11.62 4.88 1.59
C PHE A 316 11.34 3.54 0.90
N CYS A 317 10.26 2.83 1.24
CA CYS A 317 9.94 1.52 0.67
C CYS A 317 9.81 1.55 -0.87
N ILE A 318 9.08 2.54 -1.40
CA ILE A 318 8.88 2.70 -2.85
C ILE A 318 10.20 3.06 -3.53
N GLY A 319 10.89 4.11 -3.06
CA GLY A 319 12.13 4.59 -3.67
C GLY A 319 13.26 3.56 -3.60
N SER A 320 13.36 2.85 -2.48
CA SER A 320 14.31 1.75 -2.28
C SER A 320 14.00 0.58 -3.23
N THR A 321 12.73 0.24 -3.47
CA THR A 321 12.36 -0.80 -4.43
C THR A 321 12.67 -0.40 -5.88
N ILE A 322 12.30 0.82 -6.28
CA ILE A 322 12.55 1.33 -7.64
C ILE A 322 14.05 1.48 -7.91
N SER A 323 14.82 2.02 -6.96
CA SER A 323 16.27 2.18 -7.11
C SER A 323 16.98 0.84 -7.31
N SER A 324 16.59 -0.23 -6.60
CA SER A 324 17.13 -1.58 -6.79
C SER A 324 16.97 -2.11 -8.22
N LEU A 325 15.90 -1.71 -8.92
CA LEU A 325 15.68 -2.09 -10.33
C LEU A 325 16.63 -1.35 -11.27
N GLY A 326 17.03 -0.13 -10.91
CA GLY A 326 18.05 0.64 -11.64
C GLY A 326 19.47 0.08 -11.51
N ILE A 327 19.73 -0.73 -10.49
CA ILE A 327 21.03 -1.39 -10.26
C ILE A 327 21.06 -2.70 -11.05
N GLY A 328 21.57 -2.66 -12.29
CA GLY A 328 21.67 -3.85 -13.15
C GLY A 328 22.71 -4.86 -12.64
N PRO A 329 22.42 -6.17 -12.61
CA PRO A 329 23.43 -7.18 -12.27
C PRO A 329 24.59 -7.16 -13.28
N PRO A 330 25.84 -7.44 -12.86
CA PRO A 330 26.96 -7.52 -13.79
C PRO A 330 26.75 -8.64 -14.82
N LYS A 331 27.24 -8.42 -16.05
CA LYS A 331 27.17 -9.40 -17.15
C LYS A 331 28.16 -10.53 -16.87
N LEU A 332 27.72 -11.78 -17.05
CA LEU A 332 28.61 -12.93 -16.97
C LEU A 332 29.40 -13.07 -18.30
N PRO A 333 30.58 -13.71 -18.28
CA PRO A 333 31.27 -14.10 -19.50
C PRO A 333 30.38 -15.00 -20.36
N LYS A 334 30.37 -14.77 -21.69
CA LYS A 334 29.48 -15.46 -22.65
C LYS A 334 29.57 -17.00 -22.57
N GLU A 335 30.76 -17.54 -22.35
CA GLU A 335 31.02 -18.99 -22.26
C GLU A 335 30.11 -19.68 -21.23
N GLU A 336 29.83 -19.02 -20.10
CA GLU A 336 29.00 -19.60 -19.04
C GLU A 336 27.50 -19.50 -19.35
N GLU A 337 27.08 -18.50 -20.13
CA GLU A 337 25.70 -18.40 -20.61
C GLU A 337 25.40 -19.54 -21.59
N THR A 338 26.32 -19.83 -22.52
CA THR A 338 26.16 -20.93 -23.48
C THR A 338 26.11 -22.30 -22.78
N GLU A 339 26.95 -22.55 -21.77
CA GLU A 339 26.93 -23.81 -21.01
C GLU A 339 25.62 -23.99 -20.22
N LYS A 340 25.13 -22.92 -19.58
CA LYS A 340 23.85 -22.97 -18.87
C LYS A 340 22.69 -23.21 -19.83
N VAL A 341 22.72 -22.56 -20.99
CA VAL A 341 21.71 -22.73 -22.03
C VAL A 341 21.67 -24.16 -22.55
N ALA A 342 22.83 -24.78 -22.79
CA ALA A 342 22.93 -26.17 -23.23
C ALA A 342 22.37 -27.18 -22.20
N ARG A 343 22.35 -26.82 -20.91
CA ARG A 343 21.81 -27.67 -19.82
C ARG A 343 20.35 -27.41 -19.50
N LEU A 344 19.71 -26.41 -20.10
CA LEU A 344 18.30 -26.13 -19.85
C LEU A 344 17.45 -27.26 -20.44
N ARG A 345 16.96 -28.15 -19.56
CA ARG A 345 15.86 -29.04 -19.91
C ARG A 345 14.68 -28.21 -20.43
N PRO A 346 13.94 -28.72 -21.43
CA PRO A 346 12.73 -28.05 -21.89
C PRO A 346 11.82 -27.76 -20.67
N PRO A 347 11.33 -26.52 -20.53
CA PRO A 347 10.50 -26.15 -19.40
C PRO A 347 9.23 -27.00 -19.39
N LEU A 348 8.73 -27.31 -18.19
CA LEU A 348 7.56 -28.18 -17.98
C LEU A 348 6.37 -27.81 -18.89
N LEU A 349 6.14 -26.51 -19.10
CA LEU A 349 5.09 -26.02 -19.99
C LEU A 349 5.24 -26.57 -21.42
N LEU A 350 6.43 -26.48 -22.02
CA LEU A 350 6.69 -26.95 -23.38
C LEU A 350 6.70 -28.48 -23.45
N CYS A 351 7.22 -29.15 -22.42
CA CYS A 351 7.25 -30.61 -22.33
C CYS A 351 5.86 -31.23 -22.29
N CYS A 352 4.98 -30.72 -21.42
CA CYS A 352 3.69 -31.37 -21.15
C CYS A 352 2.63 -31.01 -22.19
N THR A 353 2.70 -29.81 -22.79
CA THR A 353 1.57 -29.26 -23.56
C THR A 353 1.90 -29.00 -25.03
N GLY A 354 3.17 -28.86 -25.40
CA GLY A 354 3.52 -28.35 -26.73
C GLY A 354 3.11 -26.88 -26.92
N ARG A 355 3.53 -26.27 -28.03
CA ARG A 355 3.40 -24.80 -28.23
C ARG A 355 1.95 -24.30 -28.27
N GLY A 356 1.03 -25.08 -28.84
CA GLY A 356 -0.38 -24.68 -28.98
C GLY A 356 -1.16 -24.74 -27.66
N LEU A 357 -1.01 -25.82 -26.91
CA LEU A 357 -1.74 -26.02 -25.65
C LEU A 357 -1.15 -25.18 -24.50
N ALA A 358 0.12 -24.76 -24.60
CA ALA A 358 0.73 -23.83 -23.64
C ALA A 358 -0.07 -22.52 -23.50
N ILE A 359 -0.64 -22.00 -24.59
CA ILE A 359 -1.44 -20.76 -24.56
C ILE A 359 -2.79 -21.01 -23.93
N VAL A 360 -3.42 -22.15 -24.22
CA VAL A 360 -4.68 -22.56 -23.59
C VAL A 360 -4.49 -22.70 -22.09
N ALA A 361 -3.37 -23.32 -21.66
CA ALA A 361 -3.01 -23.43 -20.26
C ALA A 361 -2.81 -22.05 -19.59
N VAL A 362 -2.05 -21.14 -20.21
CA VAL A 362 -1.84 -19.78 -19.68
C VAL A 362 -3.13 -18.98 -19.64
N ALA A 363 -4.00 -19.09 -20.65
CA ALA A 363 -5.31 -18.43 -20.67
C ALA A 363 -6.24 -18.98 -19.58
N MET A 364 -6.22 -20.29 -19.33
CA MET A 364 -6.95 -20.91 -18.22
C MET A 364 -6.44 -20.42 -16.87
N MET A 365 -5.12 -20.39 -16.67
CA MET A 365 -4.50 -19.86 -15.44
C MET A 365 -4.84 -18.39 -15.22
N PHE A 366 -4.86 -17.58 -16.30
CA PHE A 366 -5.32 -16.19 -16.24
C PHE A 366 -6.79 -16.08 -15.81
N ALA A 367 -7.67 -16.91 -16.36
CA ALA A 367 -9.09 -16.92 -15.97
C ALA A 367 -9.28 -17.31 -14.50
N VAL A 368 -8.58 -18.35 -14.03
CA VAL A 368 -8.57 -18.77 -12.63
C VAL A 368 -8.05 -17.65 -11.72
N PHE A 369 -6.93 -17.03 -12.10
CA PHE A 369 -6.38 -15.86 -11.41
C PHE A 369 -7.41 -14.72 -11.32
N ALA A 370 -8.03 -14.33 -12.44
CA ALA A 370 -8.96 -13.20 -12.49
C ALA A 370 -10.19 -13.42 -11.59
N VAL A 371 -10.72 -14.66 -11.54
CA VAL A 371 -11.83 -15.02 -10.65
C VAL A 371 -11.39 -14.96 -9.19
N LEU A 372 -10.30 -15.65 -8.83
CA LEU A 372 -9.80 -15.67 -7.44
C LEU A 372 -9.43 -14.26 -6.95
N PHE A 373 -8.73 -13.49 -7.77
CA PHE A 373 -8.31 -12.14 -7.49
C PHE A 373 -9.52 -11.20 -7.36
N GLY A 374 -10.47 -11.25 -8.30
CA GLY A 374 -11.67 -10.41 -8.27
C GLY A 374 -12.58 -10.69 -7.08
N ILE A 375 -12.78 -11.96 -6.71
CA ILE A 375 -13.53 -12.34 -5.51
C ILE A 375 -12.74 -11.94 -4.26
N GLY A 376 -11.45 -12.27 -4.19
CA GLY A 376 -10.57 -11.96 -3.06
C GLY A 376 -10.50 -10.47 -2.74
N LEU A 377 -10.51 -9.59 -3.74
CA LEU A 377 -10.54 -8.13 -3.53
C LEU A 377 -11.83 -7.64 -2.86
N ARG A 378 -12.96 -8.34 -3.06
CA ARG A 378 -14.28 -7.96 -2.54
C ARG A 378 -14.60 -8.62 -1.22
N THR A 379 -14.10 -9.84 -0.99
CA THR A 379 -14.26 -10.55 0.27
C THR A 379 -13.43 -9.91 1.38
N PRO A 380 -13.93 -9.79 2.62
CA PRO A 380 -13.15 -9.27 3.73
C PRO A 380 -11.85 -10.03 3.93
N CYS A 381 -10.75 -9.31 4.17
CA CYS A 381 -9.40 -9.86 4.38
C CYS A 381 -8.96 -9.74 5.85
N MET A 382 -9.46 -8.73 6.57
CA MET A 382 -9.12 -8.45 7.96
C MET A 382 -10.38 -7.99 8.70
N ALA A 383 -10.45 -8.28 9.98
CA ALA A 383 -11.58 -7.98 10.84
C ALA A 383 -11.09 -7.46 12.19
N LEU A 384 -11.76 -6.42 12.70
CA LEU A 384 -11.59 -5.86 14.03
C LEU A 384 -12.86 -6.11 14.83
N ARG A 385 -12.72 -6.66 16.04
CA ARG A 385 -13.81 -6.91 16.98
C ARG A 385 -13.40 -6.42 18.36
N ILE A 386 -14.26 -5.66 19.02
CA ILE A 386 -14.05 -5.29 20.42
C ILE A 386 -14.95 -6.17 21.29
N ASP A 387 -14.34 -6.91 22.22
CA ASP A 387 -15.00 -7.80 23.18
C ASP A 387 -15.80 -6.99 24.18
N GLU A 388 -17.12 -7.12 24.08
CA GLU A 388 -18.09 -6.47 24.97
C GLU A 388 -17.82 -6.80 26.45
N GLY A 389 -17.28 -7.98 26.74
CA GLY A 389 -16.94 -8.37 28.11
C GLY A 389 -15.96 -7.43 28.81
N ARG A 390 -15.19 -6.64 28.04
CA ARG A 390 -14.25 -5.64 28.58
C ARG A 390 -14.86 -4.29 28.87
N LEU A 391 -16.07 -4.02 28.38
CA LEU A 391 -16.81 -2.81 28.76
C LEU A 391 -17.29 -2.89 30.22
N TYR A 392 -17.43 -4.11 30.77
CA TYR A 392 -17.93 -4.35 32.12
C TYR A 392 -16.83 -4.61 33.16
N PRO A 393 -17.10 -4.38 34.47
CA PRO A 393 -16.22 -4.72 35.57
C PRO A 393 -15.78 -6.20 35.56
N PRO A 394 -14.57 -6.52 36.04
CA PRO A 394 -13.68 -5.65 36.83
C PRO A 394 -12.80 -4.71 36.00
N ARG A 395 -12.82 -4.79 34.67
CA ARG A 395 -11.88 -4.04 33.81
C ARG A 395 -12.49 -2.80 33.16
N GLY A 396 -13.76 -2.88 32.77
CA GLY A 396 -14.46 -1.76 32.17
C GLY A 396 -15.24 -0.93 33.19
N PRO A 397 -15.51 0.35 32.87
CA PRO A 397 -16.26 1.25 33.75
C PRO A 397 -17.77 1.07 33.69
N VAL A 398 -18.31 0.34 32.69
CA VAL A 398 -19.76 0.22 32.49
C VAL A 398 -20.35 -0.79 33.47
N PRO A 399 -21.24 -0.40 34.38
CA PRO A 399 -21.81 -1.33 35.35
C PRO A 399 -22.62 -2.44 34.64
N TYR A 400 -22.60 -3.66 35.18
CA TYR A 400 -23.36 -4.80 34.61
C TYR A 400 -24.88 -4.54 34.51
N SER A 401 -25.42 -3.60 35.30
CA SER A 401 -26.81 -3.17 35.22
C SER A 401 -27.15 -2.50 33.88
N ALA A 402 -26.17 -1.90 33.19
CA ALA A 402 -26.35 -1.27 31.89
C ALA A 402 -26.29 -2.26 30.72
N LYS A 403 -25.93 -3.53 30.96
CA LYS A 403 -25.81 -4.55 29.92
C LYS A 403 -27.06 -4.68 29.02
N PRO A 404 -28.29 -4.73 29.54
CA PRO A 404 -29.48 -4.79 28.70
C PRO A 404 -29.65 -3.57 27.78
N VAL A 405 -29.15 -2.40 28.20
CA VAL A 405 -29.17 -1.17 27.39
C VAL A 405 -28.11 -1.24 26.30
N VAL A 406 -26.89 -1.72 26.62
CA VAL A 406 -25.82 -1.96 25.65
C VAL A 406 -26.26 -2.96 24.56
N GLU A 407 -26.90 -4.06 24.97
CA GLU A 407 -27.48 -5.04 24.04
C GLU A 407 -28.64 -4.45 23.22
N ALA A 408 -29.52 -3.65 23.84
CA ALA A 408 -30.64 -3.00 23.14
C ALA A 408 -30.20 -1.96 22.10
N LEU A 409 -29.05 -1.31 22.33
CA LEU A 409 -28.44 -0.35 21.39
C LEU A 409 -27.63 -1.04 20.27
N ALA A 410 -27.57 -2.38 20.25
CA ALA A 410 -26.76 -3.17 19.31
C ALA A 410 -25.28 -2.75 19.27
N ILE A 411 -24.74 -2.22 20.36
CA ILE A 411 -23.32 -1.83 20.48
C ILE A 411 -22.38 -2.99 20.09
N PRO A 412 -22.65 -4.26 20.43
CA PRO A 412 -21.79 -5.37 20.02
C PRO A 412 -21.70 -5.59 18.51
N GLU A 413 -22.70 -5.12 17.73
CA GLU A 413 -22.67 -5.14 16.26
C GLU A 413 -21.91 -3.94 15.71
N LEU A 414 -22.07 -2.77 16.34
CA LEU A 414 -21.34 -1.53 16.03
C LEU A 414 -19.83 -1.65 16.32
N LEU A 415 -19.44 -2.49 17.27
CA LEU A 415 -18.04 -2.80 17.62
C LEU A 415 -17.38 -3.84 16.67
N ARG A 416 -17.96 -4.07 15.49
CA ARG A 416 -17.46 -5.01 14.49
C ARG A 416 -17.19 -4.28 13.18
N SER A 417 -15.93 -4.25 12.77
CA SER A 417 -15.56 -3.78 11.44
C SER A 417 -14.90 -4.90 10.62
N ASP A 418 -15.35 -5.05 9.39
CA ASP A 418 -14.80 -5.96 8.38
C ASP A 418 -14.34 -5.15 7.18
N ILE A 419 -13.10 -5.38 6.75
CA ILE A 419 -12.50 -4.67 5.62
C ILE A 419 -12.10 -5.63 4.50
N SER A 420 -12.54 -5.33 3.28
CA SER A 420 -11.98 -5.88 2.05
C SER A 420 -11.05 -4.87 1.39
N LEU A 421 -10.13 -5.33 0.54
CA LEU A 421 -9.20 -4.42 -0.16
C LEU A 421 -9.93 -3.41 -1.03
N TRP A 422 -11.04 -3.82 -1.65
CA TRP A 422 -11.88 -2.92 -2.43
C TRP A 422 -12.50 -1.81 -1.57
N LYS A 423 -13.08 -2.15 -0.41
CA LYS A 423 -13.66 -1.16 0.52
C LYS A 423 -12.58 -0.19 1.01
N CYS A 424 -11.39 -0.70 1.34
CA CYS A 424 -10.23 0.09 1.72
C CYS A 424 -9.84 1.12 0.64
N MET A 425 -9.67 0.69 -0.62
CA MET A 425 -9.31 1.61 -1.72
C MET A 425 -10.38 2.68 -1.97
N MET A 426 -11.66 2.30 -1.95
CA MET A 426 -12.75 3.27 -2.15
C MET A 426 -12.80 4.30 -1.03
N PHE A 427 -12.55 3.87 0.20
CA PHE A 427 -12.45 4.76 1.35
C PHE A 427 -11.27 5.73 1.21
N LEU A 428 -10.06 5.22 0.93
CA LEU A 428 -8.87 6.06 0.73
C LEU A 428 -9.05 7.06 -0.42
N ALA A 429 -9.78 6.69 -1.47
CA ALA A 429 -10.13 7.60 -2.56
C ALA A 429 -11.07 8.73 -2.10
N GLY A 430 -11.99 8.44 -1.18
CA GLY A 430 -12.82 9.44 -0.50
C GLY A 430 -11.97 10.40 0.33
N GLU A 431 -11.11 9.86 1.20
CA GLU A 431 -10.23 10.65 2.08
C GLU A 431 -9.22 11.50 1.31
N MET A 432 -8.72 11.00 0.18
CA MET A 432 -7.87 11.79 -0.73
C MET A 432 -8.58 13.06 -1.22
N SER A 433 -9.90 13.03 -1.42
CA SER A 433 -10.68 14.23 -1.78
C SER A 433 -10.84 15.22 -0.62
N GLY A 434 -10.65 14.75 0.62
CA GLY A 434 -10.58 15.58 1.83
C GLY A 434 -9.24 16.29 2.03
N GLY A 435 -8.22 15.98 1.20
CA GLY A 435 -6.91 16.62 1.26
C GLY A 435 -5.91 15.94 2.21
N GLU A 436 -6.17 14.71 2.67
CA GLU A 436 -5.19 13.93 3.44
C GLU A 436 -4.10 13.35 2.51
N ALA A 437 -2.89 13.92 2.54
CA ALA A 437 -1.81 13.50 1.64
C ALA A 437 -1.39 12.04 1.88
N ASN A 438 -1.36 11.58 3.13
CA ASN A 438 -1.02 10.19 3.44
C ASN A 438 -2.06 9.19 2.94
N SER A 439 -3.33 9.56 2.90
CA SER A 439 -4.40 8.74 2.30
C SER A 439 -4.21 8.61 0.79
N SER A 440 -3.70 9.65 0.11
CA SER A 440 -3.32 9.56 -1.30
C SER A 440 -2.14 8.61 -1.55
N LEU A 441 -1.12 8.63 -0.68
CA LEU A 441 0.03 7.72 -0.77
C LEU A 441 -0.38 6.27 -0.51
N ALA A 442 -1.24 6.06 0.50
CA ALA A 442 -1.83 4.76 0.81
C ALA A 442 -2.67 4.22 -0.36
N LEU A 443 -3.43 5.09 -1.04
CA LEU A 443 -4.17 4.71 -2.24
C LEU A 443 -3.23 4.29 -3.37
N VAL A 444 -2.12 5.00 -3.59
CA VAL A 444 -1.09 4.61 -4.58
C VAL A 444 -0.51 3.24 -4.26
N LEU A 445 -0.17 2.97 -2.99
CA LEU A 445 0.34 1.67 -2.55
C LEU A 445 -0.65 0.54 -2.87
N TRP A 446 -1.92 0.68 -2.51
CA TRP A 446 -2.92 -0.37 -2.77
C TRP A 446 -3.35 -0.45 -4.23
N ALA A 447 -3.80 0.66 -4.83
CA ALA A 447 -4.37 0.65 -6.17
C ALA A 447 -3.32 0.35 -7.25
N ILE A 448 -2.10 0.89 -7.12
CA ILE A 448 -1.07 0.75 -8.15
C ILE A 448 -0.17 -0.47 -7.87
N PHE A 449 0.49 -0.52 -6.70
CA PHE A 449 1.49 -1.56 -6.44
C PHE A 449 0.89 -2.93 -6.12
N VAL A 450 -0.26 -2.96 -5.43
CA VAL A 450 -0.93 -4.24 -5.10
C VAL A 450 -1.91 -4.67 -6.19
N VAL A 451 -2.73 -3.77 -6.73
CA VAL A 451 -3.79 -4.18 -7.67
C VAL A 451 -3.37 -4.06 -9.13
N ALA A 452 -3.01 -2.85 -9.59
CA ALA A 452 -2.78 -2.61 -11.01
C ALA A 452 -1.55 -3.36 -11.54
N PHE A 453 -0.43 -3.36 -10.82
CA PHE A 453 0.78 -4.05 -11.26
C PHE A 453 0.63 -5.58 -11.30
N THR A 454 -0.07 -6.18 -10.35
CA THR A 454 -0.34 -7.63 -10.37
C THR A 454 -1.23 -8.01 -11.56
N ALA A 455 -2.31 -7.25 -11.78
CA ALA A 455 -3.20 -7.48 -12.91
C ALA A 455 -2.49 -7.26 -14.27
N LEU A 456 -1.70 -6.18 -14.39
CA LEU A 456 -0.96 -5.86 -15.60
C LEU A 456 0.12 -6.90 -15.91
N ASP A 457 0.83 -7.40 -14.90
CA ASP A 457 1.82 -8.47 -15.08
C ASP A 457 1.16 -9.73 -15.67
N MET A 458 0.01 -10.15 -15.12
CA MET A 458 -0.76 -11.28 -15.65
C MET A 458 -1.21 -11.07 -17.11
N ILE A 459 -1.61 -9.86 -17.49
CA ILE A 459 -1.93 -9.53 -18.89
C ILE A 459 -0.68 -9.66 -19.77
N LEU A 460 0.47 -9.13 -19.33
CA LEU A 460 1.72 -9.22 -20.09
C LEU A 460 2.22 -10.66 -20.25
N LEU A 461 2.01 -11.53 -19.26
CA LEU A 461 2.33 -12.96 -19.35
C LEU A 461 1.48 -13.65 -20.42
N VAL A 462 0.18 -13.33 -20.52
CA VAL A 462 -0.69 -13.82 -21.61
C VAL A 462 -0.20 -13.33 -22.97
N LEU A 463 0.15 -12.04 -23.10
CA LEU A 463 0.70 -11.49 -24.34
C LEU A 463 2.05 -12.12 -24.74
N ALA A 464 2.92 -12.38 -23.77
CA ALA A 464 4.17 -13.09 -23.97
C ALA A 464 3.92 -14.53 -24.47
N ALA A 465 2.95 -15.24 -23.88
CA ALA A 465 2.57 -16.58 -24.31
C ALA A 465 1.94 -16.59 -25.72
N LEU A 466 1.09 -15.61 -26.05
CA LEU A 466 0.52 -15.47 -27.40
C LEU A 466 1.60 -15.25 -28.46
N ARG A 467 2.65 -14.49 -28.13
CA ARG A 467 3.79 -14.28 -29.04
C ARG A 467 4.58 -15.56 -29.29
N LEU A 468 4.63 -16.51 -28.35
CA LEU A 468 5.24 -17.82 -28.57
C LEU A 468 4.49 -18.67 -29.61
N ARG A 469 3.22 -18.37 -29.89
CA ARG A 469 2.44 -19.04 -30.94
C ARG A 469 2.91 -18.65 -32.33
N TRP A 470 3.19 -17.37 -32.52
CA TRP A 470 3.32 -16.80 -33.85
C TRP A 470 4.70 -17.16 -34.39
N PRO A 471 4.80 -18.01 -35.43
CA PRO A 471 6.08 -18.32 -36.03
C PRO A 471 6.66 -17.01 -36.56
N ALA A 472 7.87 -16.65 -36.13
CA ALA A 472 8.51 -15.38 -36.50
C ALA A 472 8.74 -15.19 -38.01
N GLY A 473 8.44 -16.19 -38.83
CA GLY A 473 8.53 -16.14 -40.30
C GLY A 473 7.22 -15.82 -41.05
N THR A 474 6.08 -15.64 -40.38
CA THR A 474 4.78 -15.39 -41.07
C THR A 474 4.20 -14.04 -40.71
N VAL A 475 4.94 -12.97 -41.01
CA VAL A 475 4.29 -11.68 -41.26
C VAL A 475 3.80 -11.76 -42.71
N PRO A 476 2.47 -11.79 -42.97
CA PRO A 476 1.93 -11.74 -44.32
C PRO A 476 2.13 -10.32 -44.88
N GLY A 477 3.37 -10.00 -45.22
CA GLY A 477 3.77 -8.80 -45.95
C GLY A 477 3.65 -9.08 -47.44
N LYS A 478 2.77 -8.32 -48.08
CA LYS A 478 2.17 -8.55 -49.39
C LYS A 478 3.11 -8.43 -50.61
N ASP A 479 4.43 -8.33 -50.44
CA ASP A 479 5.39 -8.14 -51.55
C ASP A 479 6.71 -8.89 -51.32
N ALA A 480 6.65 -10.20 -51.07
CA ALA A 480 7.81 -11.11 -51.06
C ALA A 480 8.37 -11.38 -52.49
N GLY A 481 8.24 -10.43 -53.39
CA GLY A 481 8.41 -10.62 -54.82
C GLY A 481 9.44 -9.72 -55.48
N ARG A 482 10.54 -9.29 -54.81
CA ARG A 482 11.74 -8.83 -55.56
C ARG A 482 13.06 -8.53 -54.83
N CYS A 483 13.27 -8.90 -53.57
CA CYS A 483 14.60 -8.73 -52.97
C CYS A 483 15.35 -10.07 -52.92
N GLY A 484 15.89 -10.49 -54.07
CA GLY A 484 16.77 -11.66 -54.24
C GLY A 484 18.18 -11.49 -53.66
N LEU A 485 18.35 -10.70 -52.60
CA LEU A 485 19.64 -10.56 -51.91
C LEU A 485 19.47 -10.74 -50.40
N GLY A 486 19.82 -11.93 -49.92
CA GLY A 486 20.53 -12.11 -48.64
C GLY A 486 19.87 -11.60 -47.35
N CYS A 487 18.54 -11.63 -47.21
CA CYS A 487 17.93 -11.46 -45.89
C CYS A 487 18.14 -12.75 -45.08
N GLY A 488 19.26 -12.79 -44.35
CA GLY A 488 19.58 -13.85 -43.41
C GLY A 488 18.50 -14.02 -42.31
N PRO A 489 18.57 -15.12 -41.55
CA PRO A 489 17.63 -15.41 -40.47
C PRO A 489 17.55 -14.22 -39.51
N ARG A 490 16.36 -13.61 -39.40
CA ARG A 490 16.12 -12.55 -38.41
C ARG A 490 16.14 -13.20 -37.03
N LEU A 491 17.25 -13.04 -36.30
CA LEU A 491 17.31 -13.39 -34.88
C LEU A 491 16.08 -12.83 -34.16
N LEU A 492 15.41 -13.70 -33.40
CA LEU A 492 14.21 -13.34 -32.66
C LEU A 492 14.52 -12.19 -31.71
N ALA A 493 13.95 -11.01 -31.96
CA ALA A 493 14.11 -9.89 -31.05
C ALA A 493 13.54 -10.28 -29.67
N PRO A 494 14.23 -9.95 -28.56
CA PRO A 494 13.80 -10.30 -27.22
C PRO A 494 12.36 -9.85 -26.96
N CYS A 495 11.54 -10.71 -26.35
CA CYS A 495 10.13 -10.43 -26.12
C CYS A 495 9.96 -9.21 -25.18
N PRO A 496 9.45 -8.06 -25.67
CA PRO A 496 9.33 -6.85 -24.86
C PRO A 496 8.35 -7.05 -23.70
N PHE A 497 7.29 -7.83 -23.91
CA PHE A 497 6.30 -8.14 -22.88
C PHE A 497 6.93 -8.88 -21.70
N MET A 498 7.84 -9.83 -21.96
CA MET A 498 8.53 -10.56 -20.89
C MET A 498 9.50 -9.66 -20.12
N SER A 499 10.19 -8.75 -20.81
CA SER A 499 11.07 -7.76 -20.16
C SER A 499 10.29 -6.86 -19.21
N ILE A 500 9.12 -6.37 -19.62
CA ILE A 500 8.25 -5.54 -18.77
C ILE A 500 7.65 -6.39 -17.64
N ALA A 501 7.19 -7.61 -17.92
CA ALA A 501 6.66 -8.52 -16.90
C ALA A 501 7.67 -8.80 -15.77
N ARG A 502 8.95 -8.99 -16.10
CA ARG A 502 10.02 -9.15 -15.09
C ARG A 502 10.19 -7.93 -14.18
N VAL A 503 9.92 -6.74 -14.69
CA VAL A 503 9.96 -5.50 -13.90
C VAL A 503 8.70 -5.42 -13.03
N LEU A 504 7.51 -5.63 -13.62
CA LEU A 504 6.25 -5.61 -12.90
C LEU A 504 6.16 -6.66 -11.82
N ARG A 505 6.66 -7.89 -12.03
CA ARG A 505 6.71 -8.93 -11.00
C ARG A 505 7.48 -8.49 -9.75
N LYS A 506 8.54 -7.68 -9.93
CA LYS A 506 9.33 -7.13 -8.81
C LYS A 506 8.64 -5.95 -8.14
N LEU A 507 7.75 -5.24 -8.85
CA LEU A 507 6.96 -4.12 -8.34
C LEU A 507 5.60 -4.54 -7.78
N SER A 508 5.07 -5.68 -8.19
CA SER A 508 3.82 -6.27 -7.71
C SER A 508 3.99 -6.63 -6.22
N MET A 509 3.20 -5.98 -5.37
CA MET A 509 3.27 -6.10 -3.91
C MET A 509 2.09 -6.86 -3.30
N LEU A 510 1.34 -7.66 -4.09
CA LEU A 510 0.26 -8.49 -3.56
C LEU A 510 0.77 -9.43 -2.46
N ASP A 511 1.81 -10.21 -2.72
CA ASP A 511 2.47 -11.07 -1.71
C ASP A 511 2.89 -10.32 -0.45
N VAL A 512 3.51 -9.16 -0.60
CA VAL A 512 3.95 -8.31 0.52
C VAL A 512 2.76 -7.79 1.33
N SER A 513 1.68 -7.38 0.68
CA SER A 513 0.47 -6.91 1.36
C SER A 513 -0.22 -8.02 2.14
N LEU A 514 -0.27 -9.24 1.59
CA LEU A 514 -0.79 -10.42 2.30
C LEU A 514 0.03 -10.73 3.54
N MET A 515 1.36 -10.65 3.43
CA MET A 515 2.25 -10.81 4.58
C MET A 515 2.03 -9.70 5.61
N GLY A 516 1.82 -8.46 5.18
CA GLY A 516 1.49 -7.33 6.05
C GLY A 516 0.27 -7.61 6.93
N VAL A 517 -0.84 -8.05 6.31
CA VAL A 517 -2.06 -8.42 7.05
C VAL A 517 -1.79 -9.54 8.05
N LEU A 518 -1.03 -10.57 7.66
CA LEU A 518 -0.67 -11.67 8.58
C LEU A 518 0.14 -11.16 9.78
N VAL A 519 1.22 -10.42 9.53
CA VAL A 519 2.10 -9.87 10.57
C VAL A 519 1.32 -9.00 11.54
N MET A 520 0.41 -8.16 11.02
CA MET A 520 -0.42 -7.29 11.84
C MET A 520 -1.42 -8.05 12.68
N CYS A 521 -2.12 -9.04 12.11
CA CYS A 521 -3.01 -9.90 12.90
C CYS A 521 -2.26 -10.62 14.02
N PHE A 522 -1.03 -11.11 13.78
CA PHE A 522 -0.21 -11.71 14.85
C PHE A 522 0.24 -10.68 15.89
N SER A 523 0.58 -9.47 15.46
CA SER A 523 1.04 -8.41 16.37
C SER A 523 -0.09 -7.93 17.27
N LEU A 524 -1.28 -7.69 16.71
CA LEU A 524 -2.46 -7.19 17.42
C LEU A 524 -3.11 -8.24 18.33
N GLN A 525 -2.73 -9.52 18.26
CA GLN A 525 -3.16 -10.52 19.25
C GLN A 525 -2.78 -10.15 20.69
N MET A 526 -1.79 -9.27 20.89
CA MET A 526 -1.47 -8.76 22.21
C MET A 526 -2.64 -8.02 22.87
N TYR A 527 -3.39 -7.24 22.08
CA TYR A 527 -4.53 -6.46 22.55
C TYR A 527 -5.79 -7.31 22.75
N ARG A 528 -5.74 -8.61 22.45
CA ARG A 528 -6.81 -9.54 22.85
C ARG A 528 -7.01 -9.54 24.36
N LYS A 529 -5.92 -9.29 25.11
CA LYS A 529 -5.97 -9.07 26.56
C LYS A 529 -6.61 -7.74 26.97
N ASP A 530 -6.89 -6.84 26.04
CA ASP A 530 -7.59 -5.58 26.27
C ASP A 530 -8.99 -5.58 25.62
N GLY A 531 -9.37 -6.71 25.02
CA GLY A 531 -10.64 -6.90 24.35
C GLY A 531 -10.62 -6.51 22.88
N ILE A 532 -9.49 -6.10 22.31
CA ILE A 532 -9.40 -5.81 20.89
C ILE A 532 -8.91 -7.08 20.19
N ASP A 533 -9.81 -7.76 19.49
CA ASP A 533 -9.50 -8.98 18.73
C ASP A 533 -9.41 -8.65 17.23
N VAL A 534 -8.26 -8.96 16.65
CA VAL A 534 -7.97 -8.72 15.23
C VAL A 534 -7.53 -10.01 14.57
N TYR A 535 -8.23 -10.39 13.51
CA TYR A 535 -7.99 -11.64 12.83
C TYR A 535 -8.18 -11.49 11.32
N TRP A 536 -7.52 -12.38 10.56
CA TRP A 536 -7.65 -12.44 9.11
C TRP A 536 -8.95 -13.15 8.71
N ARG A 537 -9.42 -12.87 7.49
CA ARG A 537 -10.67 -13.40 6.93
C ARG A 537 -10.43 -14.14 5.61
N GLU A 538 -11.48 -14.77 5.09
CA GLU A 538 -11.43 -15.65 3.92
C GLU A 538 -10.86 -15.00 2.65
N GLY A 539 -11.04 -13.69 2.47
CA GLY A 539 -10.51 -12.95 1.34
C GLY A 539 -8.98 -13.04 1.25
N LEU A 540 -8.29 -13.17 2.39
CA LEU A 540 -6.85 -13.34 2.42
C LEU A 540 -6.39 -14.65 1.75
N TYR A 541 -7.11 -15.75 1.98
CA TYR A 541 -6.81 -17.04 1.37
C TYR A 541 -7.06 -17.04 -0.14
N LEU A 542 -8.13 -16.37 -0.59
CA LEU A 542 -8.45 -16.24 -2.01
C LEU A 542 -7.38 -15.43 -2.76
N LEU A 543 -6.93 -14.32 -2.17
CA LEU A 543 -5.84 -13.52 -2.72
C LEU A 543 -4.50 -14.27 -2.69
N GLY A 544 -4.22 -15.04 -1.63
CA GLY A 544 -3.05 -15.92 -1.57
C GLY A 544 -3.05 -16.98 -2.67
N ALA A 545 -4.21 -17.58 -2.94
CA ALA A 545 -4.37 -18.52 -4.06
C ALA A 545 -4.18 -17.84 -5.42
N ALA A 546 -4.68 -16.61 -5.59
CA ALA A 546 -4.44 -15.81 -6.80
C ALA A 546 -2.94 -15.53 -6.99
N GLU A 547 -2.23 -15.09 -5.95
CA GLU A 547 -0.79 -14.84 -5.99
C GLU A 547 0.01 -16.13 -6.32
N LEU A 548 -0.43 -17.28 -5.82
CA LEU A 548 0.16 -18.58 -6.18
C LEU A 548 0.00 -18.88 -7.67
N VAL A 549 -1.22 -18.71 -8.23
CA VAL A 549 -1.49 -18.89 -9.66
C VAL A 549 -0.67 -17.92 -10.51
N HIS A 550 -0.57 -16.67 -10.09
CA HIS A 550 0.27 -15.65 -10.72
C HIS A 550 1.74 -16.06 -10.74
N THR A 551 2.27 -16.49 -9.60
CA THR A 551 3.66 -16.95 -9.44
C THR A 551 3.96 -18.14 -10.34
N VAL A 552 3.09 -19.16 -10.35
CA VAL A 552 3.24 -20.34 -11.21
C VAL A 552 3.22 -19.95 -12.68
N THR A 553 2.26 -19.10 -13.08
CA THR A 553 2.14 -18.63 -14.47
C THR A 553 3.40 -17.88 -14.92
N PHE A 554 3.93 -17.01 -14.06
CA PHE A 554 5.16 -16.26 -14.34
C PHE A 554 6.35 -17.20 -14.62
N PHE A 555 6.58 -18.20 -13.78
CA PHE A 555 7.68 -19.14 -13.97
C PHE A 555 7.51 -20.02 -15.22
N LEU A 556 6.28 -20.47 -15.50
CA LEU A 556 5.97 -21.27 -16.69
C LEU A 556 6.22 -20.48 -17.99
N VAL A 557 5.72 -19.24 -18.06
CA VAL A 557 5.87 -18.38 -19.25
C VAL A 557 7.31 -17.89 -19.39
N SER A 558 7.97 -17.44 -18.31
CA SER A 558 9.39 -17.02 -18.39
C SER A 558 10.26 -18.15 -18.88
N GLY A 559 10.10 -19.35 -18.31
CA GLY A 559 10.88 -20.53 -18.73
C GLY A 559 10.67 -20.86 -20.20
N ALA A 560 9.43 -20.80 -20.70
CA ALA A 560 9.12 -21.03 -22.12
C ALA A 560 9.74 -19.97 -23.05
N VAL A 561 9.69 -18.69 -22.67
CA VAL A 561 10.30 -17.59 -23.44
C VAL A 561 11.82 -17.70 -23.46
N ASP A 562 12.45 -17.96 -22.31
CA ASP A 562 13.90 -18.10 -22.21
C ASP A 562 14.42 -19.31 -23.00
N HIS A 563 13.67 -20.41 -22.98
CA HIS A 563 13.99 -21.59 -23.79
C HIS A 563 13.86 -21.33 -25.30
N ALA A 564 12.83 -20.60 -25.73
CA ALA A 564 12.65 -20.25 -27.15
C ALA A 564 13.79 -19.36 -27.67
N ILE A 565 14.17 -18.31 -26.93
CA ILE A 565 15.30 -17.42 -27.27
C ILE A 565 16.62 -18.20 -27.35
N SER A 566 16.80 -19.16 -26.43
CA SER A 566 17.98 -20.01 -26.39
C SER A 566 18.07 -20.94 -27.60
N GLN A 567 16.96 -21.58 -27.99
CA GLN A 567 16.91 -22.43 -29.18
C GLN A 567 17.26 -21.66 -30.45
N ASP A 568 16.71 -20.46 -30.62
CA ASP A 568 16.99 -19.64 -31.81
C ASP A 568 18.45 -19.21 -31.89
N SER A 569 19.10 -18.97 -30.73
CA SER A 569 20.52 -18.63 -30.66
C SER A 569 21.41 -19.81 -31.06
N LEU A 570 21.07 -21.03 -30.62
CA LEU A 570 21.80 -22.25 -30.99
C LEU A 570 21.64 -22.60 -32.48
N LEU A 571 20.44 -22.40 -33.05
CA LEU A 571 20.22 -22.59 -34.48
C LEU A 571 21.04 -21.59 -35.30
N ALA A 572 21.07 -20.32 -34.89
CA ALA A 572 21.87 -19.29 -35.55
C ALA A 572 23.38 -19.57 -35.49
N GLU A 573 23.88 -20.18 -34.41
CA GLU A 573 25.29 -20.61 -34.31
C GLU A 573 25.58 -21.84 -35.17
N SER A 574 24.61 -22.77 -35.30
CA SER A 574 24.78 -23.99 -36.12
C SER A 574 24.80 -23.72 -37.63
N GLU A 575 24.14 -22.65 -38.09
CA GLU A 575 24.19 -22.18 -39.49
C GLU A 575 25.48 -21.41 -39.83
N GLY A 576 26.52 -21.55 -39.00
CA GLY A 576 27.83 -20.96 -39.18
C GLY A 576 28.49 -21.26 -40.55
N PRO A 577 29.55 -20.51 -40.91
CA PRO A 577 29.95 -20.16 -42.27
C PRO A 577 30.53 -21.27 -43.16
N GLU A 578 30.30 -22.56 -42.88
CA GLU A 578 30.91 -23.67 -43.62
C GLU A 578 30.53 -23.71 -45.12
N LEU A 579 29.47 -23.00 -45.54
CA LEU A 579 29.01 -23.03 -46.94
C LEU A 579 29.36 -21.80 -47.80
N HIS A 580 30.18 -20.86 -47.32
CA HIS A 580 30.58 -19.69 -48.12
C HIS A 580 31.96 -19.77 -48.78
N SER A 581 32.66 -20.91 -48.71
CA SER A 581 33.96 -21.12 -49.36
C SER A 581 33.89 -21.51 -50.85
N SER A 582 32.69 -21.67 -51.45
CA SER A 582 32.52 -22.18 -52.83
C SER A 582 31.99 -21.17 -53.85
N CYS A 583 31.53 -19.98 -53.45
CA CYS A 583 31.18 -18.93 -54.43
C CYS A 583 32.45 -18.21 -54.89
N GLN A 584 33.16 -18.79 -55.86
CA GLN A 584 34.08 -18.01 -56.69
C GLN A 584 33.29 -16.88 -57.37
N PRO A 585 33.78 -15.63 -57.34
CA PRO A 585 33.16 -14.54 -58.06
C PRO A 585 33.40 -14.73 -59.55
N SER A 586 32.47 -15.37 -60.26
CA SER A 586 32.38 -15.19 -61.70
C SER A 586 31.92 -13.76 -61.97
N LEU A 587 32.85 -13.02 -62.57
CA LEU A 587 32.77 -11.66 -63.06
C LEU A 587 31.46 -11.32 -63.80
N THR A 588 31.23 -10.00 -63.86
CA THR A 588 30.24 -9.24 -64.64
C THR A 588 28.82 -9.17 -64.08
N CYS A 589 28.60 -8.27 -63.11
CA CYS A 589 27.33 -7.55 -63.02
C CYS A 589 27.59 -6.05 -63.16
N SER A 590 27.46 -5.57 -64.39
CA SER A 590 27.53 -4.17 -64.80
C SER A 590 26.24 -3.45 -64.37
N CYS A 591 26.19 -2.98 -63.13
CA CYS A 591 25.15 -2.04 -62.68
C CYS A 591 25.73 -0.62 -62.56
N THR A 592 25.34 0.18 -63.55
CA THR A 592 25.61 1.60 -63.75
C THR A 592 25.22 2.43 -62.53
N ARG A 593 26.24 3.09 -61.96
CA ARG A 593 26.15 4.09 -60.91
C ARG A 593 25.53 5.38 -61.47
N ARG A 594 24.19 5.55 -61.39
CA ARG A 594 23.57 6.86 -61.61
C ARG A 594 23.83 7.75 -60.41
N ARG A 595 24.81 8.64 -60.58
CA ARG A 595 25.11 9.78 -59.70
C ARG A 595 23.98 10.80 -59.86
N TRP A 596 23.21 11.05 -58.81
CA TRP A 596 22.35 12.23 -58.73
C TRP A 596 23.25 13.44 -58.47
N SER A 597 23.33 14.32 -59.46
CA SER A 597 23.86 15.67 -59.32
C SER A 597 22.74 16.54 -58.76
N ALA A 598 22.94 17.14 -57.60
CA ALA A 598 22.20 18.31 -57.19
C ALA A 598 23.13 19.50 -57.37
N GLU A 599 22.71 20.39 -58.27
CA GLU A 599 23.18 21.77 -58.40
C GLU A 599 23.03 22.50 -57.06
N GLU A 600 24.07 23.18 -56.60
CA GLU A 600 23.89 24.48 -55.95
C GLU A 600 25.19 25.30 -55.97
N GLU A 601 25.00 26.48 -56.55
CA GLU A 601 25.76 27.72 -56.70
C GLU A 601 27.22 27.90 -56.24
N HIS A 602 27.91 28.57 -57.18
CA HIS A 602 29.25 29.14 -57.17
C HIS A 602 29.34 30.39 -56.27
N ASP A 603 30.35 30.44 -55.40
CA ASP A 603 30.86 31.67 -54.79
C ASP A 603 32.36 31.82 -55.17
N PRO A 604 32.78 32.84 -55.95
CA PRO A 604 34.14 32.97 -56.44
C PRO A 604 34.92 34.02 -55.66
N SER A 605 35.41 33.67 -54.47
CA SER A 605 36.55 34.38 -53.88
C SER A 605 37.24 33.54 -52.82
N LEU A 606 38.30 32.82 -53.20
CA LEU A 606 39.45 32.44 -52.35
C LEU A 606 40.48 31.67 -53.22
N PRO A 607 41.80 31.94 -53.09
CA PRO A 607 42.84 31.28 -53.88
C PRO A 607 43.12 29.83 -53.40
N PRO A 608 43.60 28.95 -54.29
CA PRO A 608 43.68 27.52 -54.02
C PRO A 608 44.90 27.17 -53.16
N GLN A 609 44.67 26.64 -51.96
CA GLN A 609 45.69 25.85 -51.26
C GLN A 609 45.52 24.39 -51.66
N GLY A 610 46.49 23.91 -52.43
CA GLY A 610 46.60 22.51 -52.82
C GLY A 610 46.81 21.62 -51.61
N PHE A 611 46.05 20.53 -51.54
CA PHE A 611 46.39 19.40 -50.68
C PHE A 611 46.66 18.16 -51.52
N PHE A 612 47.88 17.68 -51.32
CA PHE A 612 48.50 16.49 -51.85
C PHE A 612 47.68 15.24 -51.57
N CYS A 613 47.59 14.41 -52.60
CA CYS A 613 47.35 12.98 -52.49
C CYS A 613 48.72 12.28 -52.33
N CYS A 614 48.96 11.56 -51.22
CA CYS A 614 49.78 10.33 -51.21
C CYS A 614 49.90 9.66 -49.83
N SER A 615 49.62 8.36 -49.84
CA SER A 615 50.44 7.27 -49.27
C SER A 615 50.55 7.06 -47.75
N ALA A 616 49.93 5.95 -47.33
CA ALA A 616 50.57 4.79 -46.70
C ALA A 616 51.76 5.02 -45.73
N ALA A 617 51.51 4.80 -44.44
CA ALA A 617 52.50 4.37 -43.44
C ALA A 617 51.77 3.39 -42.49
N ARG A 618 52.01 2.07 -42.55
CA ARG A 618 53.17 1.30 -42.07
C ARG A 618 53.34 1.44 -40.54
N LEU A 619 52.89 0.40 -39.85
CA LEU A 619 53.09 0.08 -38.42
C LEU A 619 54.58 0.10 -38.03
N PRO A 620 54.91 0.44 -36.77
CA PRO A 620 56.08 -0.10 -36.10
C PRO A 620 55.70 -1.24 -35.15
N ARG A 621 56.39 -2.36 -35.37
CA ARG A 621 56.65 -3.47 -34.45
C ARG A 621 57.59 -2.99 -33.35
N ALA A 622 57.25 -3.25 -32.08
CA ALA A 622 58.16 -3.35 -30.93
C ALA A 622 57.35 -4.02 -29.80
N GLU A 623 57.83 -4.90 -28.93
CA GLU A 623 59.04 -5.69 -28.76
C GLU A 623 58.63 -6.83 -27.83
N ALA A 624 59.06 -8.05 -28.11
CA ALA A 624 58.83 -9.20 -27.25
C ALA A 624 59.86 -9.22 -26.12
N LYS A 625 59.41 -9.26 -24.86
CA LYS A 625 60.23 -9.68 -23.72
C LYS A 625 59.60 -10.89 -23.02
N LEU A 626 60.07 -12.05 -23.47
CA LEU A 626 60.59 -13.18 -22.69
C LEU A 626 60.28 -13.17 -21.17
N TRP A 627 59.37 -14.03 -20.70
CA TRP A 627 59.43 -14.61 -19.35
C TRP A 627 59.15 -16.11 -19.44
N SER A 628 60.18 -16.90 -19.10
CA SER A 628 60.18 -18.36 -18.95
C SER A 628 59.90 -18.72 -17.49
N PRO A 629 59.30 -19.90 -17.21
CA PRO A 629 58.87 -20.26 -15.86
C PRO A 629 60.03 -20.78 -15.00
N ALA A 630 59.97 -20.49 -13.70
CA ALA A 630 60.81 -21.16 -12.70
C ALA A 630 59.91 -21.85 -11.67
N THR A 631 60.11 -23.17 -11.63
CA THR A 631 59.80 -24.16 -10.59
C THR A 631 59.91 -23.66 -9.15
N ALA A 632 58.92 -24.03 -8.31
CA ALA A 632 59.14 -24.27 -6.88
C ALA A 632 58.14 -25.33 -6.38
N THR A 633 58.63 -26.56 -6.26
CA THR A 633 58.05 -27.63 -5.44
C THR A 633 58.68 -27.58 -4.05
N LYS A 634 57.86 -27.63 -2.98
CA LYS A 634 57.87 -28.63 -1.87
C LYS A 634 57.44 -28.08 -0.49
N ASN A 635 56.62 -28.94 0.16
CA ASN A 635 56.42 -29.17 1.60
C ASN A 635 55.53 -28.16 2.36
N ALA A 636 54.75 -28.51 3.38
CA ALA A 636 54.19 -29.73 3.96
C ALA A 636 53.30 -29.25 5.14
N SER A 637 52.22 -29.99 5.45
CA SER A 637 51.59 -30.16 6.79
C SER A 637 51.47 -28.98 7.78
N ALA A 638 50.24 -28.57 8.07
CA ALA A 638 49.58 -28.58 9.40
C ALA A 638 48.15 -28.03 9.26
#